data_AF-N6TQ06-F1
#
_entry.id   AF-N6TQ06-F1
#
_cell.length_a   1.000
_cell.length_b   1.000
_cell.length_c   1.000
_cell.angle_alpha   90.00
_cell.angle_beta   90.00
_cell.angle_gamma   90.00
#
_symmetry.space_group_name_H-M   'P 1'
#
loop_
_entity.id
_entity.type
_entity.pdbx_description
1 polymer ?
#
loop_
_entity_poly.entity_id
_entity_poly.type
_entity_poly.pdbx_seq_one_letter_code
_entity_poly.pdbx_strand_id
1 'polypeptide(L)'
;MNPPQQYRTYLSVEGDDRSNIDVDKITRIFACATMWHETPEEMMEFLKSIFRMDEDQAAHRIVKQYLQYPIEGYYEWETHIFFDDAFWRKSADDNDPELNTYVKDLIATLGEAANEVHKTTVRIRPPIIYSTPYGGRLVWTLPGKTKVIAHLKDKAKIRAKKRWSQVMYMYYLLGHKIVDNDEYDETRVANRSKNTFLLALDGDIDFQPDAVHLLIQYMKKNDNLGAACGRIHPVGSGAMAWYQIFEYAVGHWMQKATEHVIGCVLCSPGCFSLFRAGALMDHNVMARYTTRATEARHYVQYDQGEDRWLCTLLLQRGYRVEYSAASDAYTHCPEGFNEFYNQRRRWMPSTMANILDLLEDSDHIKEVNDDISTPYIWYQMILMVGTVIGPGTIFLMLVGAFVTVFNMSQYSALWCNVAPILLYVLVSLTCESKTQLLVAAILSAGYGLVMMMVFIGVAMQINEDGILAPSSLFFFLMMGEYIIAALVHPKEFYCLKYGVIYLMTVPSMYMLLVIYSVFNMNNVSWGTREVTVAPKAVPGEPKKPEKKKASMVVETLHKVRDFFMSCSSDPKHLLMINDSLMAIREKVDHIDQKVLDLETITLDPDAERPRKSTWKSGTTMLEGTKPSKMSVHSRPSALRKKSTLDKHGGIYPNSSLVDEESDDDDSLDTLSDDLQNNNWLYSDELIRGHVTFLEKKEELFWKKLLDAYLHPVEDDKEKVARDLKDLRDRMAMSFFFINIIFVVVVFLLTIKKEILHLQWPFNPKVNFTYSSALNVNEIIIQKTYLELEPIGFVFLIFFFLLMGIQFFGMLVHRFGTFSQIMANTDVEFGKTKIENMTEDELLRRDPLKTFKKLIKLKGVNGDDEKEEDVDAHVSRRKTVADLAKNKDKKRAIINDLDSAFQARMAKIRNGEETDVAVPRKTLQAIHRRRSTVMNIRKSQLRPFNPNAFRSFPENIPQDNSSIVYQYDNPTFDGTVDESNG
;
A
#
# COMPACT_ATOMS: atom_id res chain seq x y z
N MET A 1 -17.08 -21.14 42.78
CA MET A 1 -16.13 -20.13 42.25
C MET A 1 -16.95 -19.13 41.45
N ASN A 2 -17.05 -17.90 41.93
CA ASN A 2 -17.82 -16.84 41.27
C ASN A 2 -17.02 -16.29 40.07
N PRO A 3 -17.67 -15.97 38.93
CA PRO A 3 -17.01 -15.35 37.79
C PRO A 3 -16.59 -13.89 38.11
N PRO A 4 -15.63 -13.32 37.35
CA PRO A 4 -15.07 -11.99 37.62
C PRO A 4 -16.12 -10.87 37.55
N GLN A 5 -15.98 -9.87 38.42
CA GLN A 5 -16.92 -8.77 38.64
C GLN A 5 -17.14 -7.81 37.45
N GLN A 6 -16.43 -7.94 36.32
CA GLN A 6 -16.66 -7.10 35.13
C GLN A 6 -17.93 -7.46 34.33
N TYR A 7 -18.56 -8.60 34.60
CA TYR A 7 -19.80 -9.02 33.91
C TYR A 7 -21.10 -8.53 34.57
N ARG A 8 -21.04 -7.82 35.71
CA ARG A 8 -22.24 -7.45 36.48
C ARG A 8 -22.75 -6.02 36.27
N THR A 9 -22.01 -5.16 35.59
CA THR A 9 -22.35 -3.73 35.49
C THR A 9 -23.37 -3.40 34.39
N TYR A 10 -23.77 -4.36 33.55
CA TYR A 10 -24.78 -4.15 32.50
C TYR A 10 -26.13 -4.83 32.74
N LEU A 11 -26.34 -5.43 33.91
CA LEU A 11 -27.55 -6.22 34.23
C LEU A 11 -28.48 -5.59 35.28
N SER A 12 -28.31 -4.31 35.63
CA SER A 12 -29.21 -3.62 36.58
C SER A 12 -29.80 -2.31 36.05
N VAL A 13 -30.16 -2.26 34.77
CA VAL A 13 -31.08 -1.23 34.26
C VAL A 13 -32.45 -1.86 34.07
N GLU A 14 -33.17 -2.00 35.18
CA GLU A 14 -34.63 -1.99 35.19
C GLU A 14 -35.04 -0.52 35.08
N GLY A 15 -35.36 -0.08 33.86
CA GLY A 15 -35.73 1.30 33.56
C GLY A 15 -35.85 1.49 32.05
N ASP A 16 -36.80 2.32 31.64
CA ASP A 16 -37.53 2.37 30.36
C ASP A 16 -36.73 2.80 29.09
N ASP A 17 -35.38 2.76 29.07
CA ASP A 17 -34.56 3.40 28.01
C ASP A 17 -33.84 2.42 27.07
N ARG A 18 -34.52 1.37 26.59
CA ARG A 18 -33.92 0.38 25.66
C ARG A 18 -33.91 0.79 24.18
N SER A 19 -34.29 2.02 23.83
CA SER A 19 -34.42 2.47 22.43
C SER A 19 -33.46 3.57 21.96
N ASN A 20 -32.67 4.21 22.83
CA ASN A 20 -31.75 5.28 22.40
C ASN A 20 -30.30 4.77 22.36
N ILE A 21 -29.93 4.10 21.26
CA ILE A 21 -28.51 3.93 20.93
C ILE A 21 -28.01 5.34 20.55
N ASP A 22 -27.10 5.88 21.36
CA ASP A 22 -26.41 7.14 21.09
C ASP A 22 -25.73 7.06 19.71
N VAL A 23 -26.32 7.73 18.73
CA VAL A 23 -25.90 7.69 17.32
C VAL A 23 -24.48 8.22 17.16
N ASP A 24 -24.00 9.06 18.08
CA ASP A 24 -22.68 9.67 18.01
C ASP A 24 -21.58 8.74 18.55
N LYS A 25 -21.95 7.66 19.27
CA LYS A 25 -21.06 6.58 19.69
C LYS A 25 -20.88 5.47 18.66
N ILE A 26 -21.60 5.54 17.54
CA ILE A 26 -21.45 4.56 16.44
C ILE A 26 -20.11 4.79 15.76
N THR A 27 -19.35 3.71 15.60
CA THR A 27 -18.07 3.71 14.86
C THR A 27 -18.31 3.99 13.38
N ARG A 28 -17.62 4.97 12.81
CA ARG A 28 -17.70 5.31 11.38
C ARG A 28 -16.34 5.14 10.73
N ILE A 29 -16.34 4.57 9.53
CA ILE A 29 -15.12 4.29 8.79
C ILE A 29 -15.29 4.80 7.37
N PHE A 30 -14.46 5.77 7.01
CA PHE A 30 -14.30 6.19 5.63
C PHE A 30 -13.07 5.50 5.06
N ALA A 31 -13.27 4.60 4.11
CA ALA A 31 -12.19 3.96 3.37
C ALA A 31 -11.75 4.86 2.22
N CYS A 32 -10.54 5.39 2.28
CA CYS A 32 -9.99 6.35 1.33
C CYS A 32 -8.86 5.68 0.52
N ALA A 33 -9.17 5.33 -0.73
CA ALA A 33 -8.20 4.77 -1.66
C ALA A 33 -7.60 5.86 -2.55
N THR A 34 -6.28 5.89 -2.70
CA THR A 34 -5.63 6.73 -3.72
C THR A 34 -5.23 5.89 -4.91
N MET A 35 -5.65 6.29 -6.11
CA MET A 35 -5.43 5.56 -7.36
C MET A 35 -4.70 6.40 -8.40
N TRP A 36 -3.70 5.83 -9.06
CA TRP A 36 -2.98 6.40 -10.18
C TRP A 36 -2.45 5.32 -11.15
N HIS A 37 -3.12 5.21 -12.31
CA HIS A 37 -2.72 4.32 -13.42
C HIS A 37 -2.58 2.84 -13.02
N GLU A 38 -3.42 2.36 -12.10
CA GLU A 38 -3.51 0.94 -11.76
C GLU A 38 -3.91 0.09 -12.98
N THR A 39 -3.46 -1.16 -12.98
CA THR A 39 -3.91 -2.18 -13.92
C THR A 39 -5.30 -2.70 -13.52
N PRO A 40 -6.06 -3.27 -14.48
CA PRO A 40 -7.34 -3.91 -14.18
C PRO A 40 -7.24 -5.01 -13.12
N GLU A 41 -6.12 -5.74 -13.06
CA GLU A 41 -5.84 -6.74 -12.03
C GLU A 41 -5.66 -6.13 -10.64
N GLU A 42 -4.92 -5.02 -10.53
CA GLU A 42 -4.72 -4.31 -9.26
C GLU A 42 -6.06 -3.75 -8.75
N MET A 43 -6.84 -3.08 -9.62
CA MET A 43 -8.17 -2.58 -9.29
C MET A 43 -9.13 -3.70 -8.87
N MET A 44 -9.01 -4.89 -9.46
CA MET A 44 -9.83 -6.05 -9.12
C MET A 44 -9.63 -6.49 -7.68
N GLU A 45 -8.38 -6.57 -7.21
CA GLU A 45 -8.07 -6.98 -5.83
C GLU A 45 -8.59 -5.95 -4.80
N PHE A 46 -8.42 -4.66 -5.09
CA PHE A 46 -9.02 -3.60 -4.30
C PHE A 46 -10.56 -3.72 -4.24
N LEU A 47 -11.22 -3.81 -5.39
CA LEU A 47 -12.68 -3.85 -5.46
C LEU A 47 -13.27 -5.09 -4.78
N LYS A 48 -12.61 -6.25 -4.88
CA LYS A 48 -13.00 -7.45 -4.12
C LYS A 48 -13.04 -7.19 -2.62
N SER A 49 -12.04 -6.50 -2.08
CA SER A 49 -12.01 -6.13 -0.66
C SER A 49 -13.18 -5.25 -0.28
N ILE A 50 -13.52 -4.26 -1.11
CA ILE A 50 -14.68 -3.38 -0.90
C ILE A 50 -16.01 -4.15 -0.93
N PHE A 51 -16.19 -5.09 -1.86
CA PHE A 51 -17.40 -5.94 -1.90
C PHE A 51 -17.51 -6.87 -0.68
N ARG A 52 -16.39 -7.38 -0.16
CA ARG A 52 -16.40 -8.16 1.10
C ARG A 52 -16.80 -7.30 2.29
N MET A 53 -16.36 -6.04 2.33
CA MET A 53 -16.79 -5.07 3.35
C MET A 53 -18.29 -4.71 3.22
N ASP A 54 -18.81 -4.61 2.00
CA ASP A 54 -20.23 -4.39 1.74
C ASP A 54 -21.11 -5.55 2.25
N GLU A 55 -20.69 -6.81 2.03
CA GLU A 55 -21.36 -7.99 2.59
C GLU A 55 -21.31 -7.99 4.13
N ASP A 56 -20.17 -7.66 4.74
CA ASP A 56 -20.01 -7.59 6.19
C ASP A 56 -20.90 -6.50 6.82
N GLN A 57 -20.89 -5.30 6.25
CA GLN A 57 -21.69 -4.17 6.69
C GLN A 57 -23.20 -4.46 6.54
N ALA A 58 -23.60 -5.07 5.43
CA ALA A 58 -24.99 -5.48 5.21
C ALA A 58 -25.45 -6.51 6.26
N ALA A 59 -24.60 -7.48 6.61
CA ALA A 59 -24.90 -8.44 7.67
C ALA A 59 -25.13 -7.73 9.02
N HIS A 60 -24.23 -6.84 9.42
CA HIS A 60 -24.36 -6.07 10.67
C HIS A 60 -25.65 -5.23 10.68
N ARG A 61 -25.94 -4.52 9.58
CA ARG A 61 -27.15 -3.71 9.43
C ARG A 61 -28.42 -4.55 9.52
N ILE A 62 -28.50 -5.68 8.82
CA ILE A 62 -29.66 -6.56 8.82
C ILE A 62 -29.84 -7.16 10.22
N VAL A 63 -28.79 -7.66 10.86
CA VAL A 63 -28.89 -8.21 12.23
C VAL A 63 -29.40 -7.14 13.20
N LYS A 64 -28.88 -5.91 13.13
CA LYS A 64 -29.34 -4.78 13.96
C LYS A 64 -30.83 -4.49 13.73
N GLN A 65 -31.27 -4.43 12.48
CA GLN A 65 -32.67 -4.15 12.12
C GLN A 65 -33.63 -5.29 12.50
N TYR A 66 -33.21 -6.55 12.34
CA TYR A 66 -34.04 -7.73 12.53
C TYR A 66 -34.08 -8.21 13.98
N LEU A 67 -32.97 -8.17 14.71
CA LEU A 67 -32.88 -8.67 16.09
C LEU A 67 -33.06 -7.58 17.16
N GLN A 68 -32.88 -6.30 16.79
CA GLN A 68 -32.87 -5.15 17.71
C GLN A 68 -31.98 -5.37 18.94
N TYR A 69 -30.85 -6.05 18.75
CA TYR A 69 -29.84 -6.25 19.78
C TYR A 69 -28.75 -5.18 19.61
N PRO A 70 -28.22 -4.58 20.68
CA PRO A 70 -26.96 -3.84 20.57
C PRO A 70 -25.88 -4.85 20.18
N ILE A 71 -25.47 -4.83 18.91
CA ILE A 71 -24.36 -5.65 18.43
C ILE A 71 -23.09 -4.91 18.80
N GLU A 72 -22.30 -5.50 19.68
CA GLU A 72 -20.95 -5.05 19.94
C GLU A 72 -20.16 -5.11 18.62
N GLY A 73 -19.57 -3.98 18.20
CA GLY A 73 -18.84 -3.90 16.95
C GLY A 73 -19.61 -3.42 15.71
N TYR A 74 -20.87 -2.98 15.83
CA TYR A 74 -21.54 -2.30 14.71
C TYR A 74 -20.74 -1.07 14.27
N TYR A 75 -20.51 -0.95 12.96
CA TYR A 75 -19.83 0.18 12.33
C TYR A 75 -20.62 0.70 11.13
N GLU A 76 -20.28 1.88 10.65
CA GLU A 76 -20.75 2.47 9.39
C GLU A 76 -19.58 2.55 8.42
N TRP A 77 -19.82 2.19 7.16
CA TRP A 77 -18.79 2.08 6.12
C TRP A 77 -19.17 2.87 4.88
N GLU A 78 -18.24 3.70 4.41
CA GLU A 78 -18.33 4.44 3.15
C GLU A 78 -16.97 4.42 2.45
N THR A 79 -16.95 4.18 1.13
CA THR A 79 -15.71 4.08 0.36
C THR A 79 -15.56 5.26 -0.58
N HIS A 80 -14.39 5.89 -0.54
CA HIS A 80 -13.97 6.99 -1.39
C HIS A 80 -12.71 6.59 -2.16
N ILE A 81 -12.74 6.74 -3.48
CA ILE A 81 -11.61 6.51 -4.39
C ILE A 81 -11.19 7.87 -4.93
N PHE A 82 -9.93 8.26 -4.73
CA PHE A 82 -9.36 9.49 -5.25
C PHE A 82 -8.47 9.15 -6.44
N PHE A 83 -9.00 9.36 -7.64
CA PHE A 83 -8.35 8.99 -8.89
C PHE A 83 -7.55 10.18 -9.42
N ASP A 84 -6.22 10.08 -9.33
CA ASP A 84 -5.29 11.07 -9.85
C ASP A 84 -5.17 10.95 -11.39
N ASP A 85 -5.12 12.10 -12.08
CA ASP A 85 -4.94 12.16 -13.54
C ASP A 85 -6.04 11.43 -14.34
N ALA A 86 -7.29 11.61 -13.92
CA ALA A 86 -8.47 10.90 -14.44
C ALA A 86 -8.89 11.31 -15.87
N PHE A 87 -8.33 12.40 -16.38
CA PHE A 87 -8.77 13.06 -17.61
C PHE A 87 -7.64 13.18 -18.62
N TRP A 88 -7.98 13.04 -19.90
CA TRP A 88 -7.07 13.22 -21.03
C TRP A 88 -7.51 14.40 -21.90
N ARG A 89 -6.56 15.23 -22.32
CA ARG A 89 -6.78 16.40 -23.19
C ARG A 89 -5.98 16.26 -24.49
N LYS A 90 -6.53 16.72 -25.61
CA LYS A 90 -5.84 16.68 -26.92
C LYS A 90 -4.75 17.74 -27.01
N SER A 91 -4.96 18.89 -26.37
CA SER A 91 -4.05 20.03 -26.28
C SER A 91 -4.08 20.63 -24.87
N ALA A 92 -3.09 21.46 -24.52
CA ALA A 92 -3.09 22.20 -23.26
C ALA A 92 -4.28 23.18 -23.17
N ASP A 93 -4.71 23.73 -24.30
CA ASP A 93 -5.82 24.70 -24.41
C ASP A 93 -7.19 24.03 -24.63
N ASP A 94 -7.26 22.70 -24.54
CA ASP A 94 -8.49 21.94 -24.74
C ASP A 94 -9.37 22.05 -23.49
N ASN A 95 -10.43 22.85 -23.55
CA ASN A 95 -11.34 23.09 -22.42
C ASN A 95 -12.29 21.91 -22.12
N ASP A 96 -12.31 20.88 -22.97
CA ASP A 96 -13.23 19.75 -22.84
C ASP A 96 -12.48 18.41 -22.73
N PRO A 97 -12.07 18.02 -21.51
CA PRO A 97 -11.32 16.79 -21.30
C PRO A 97 -12.18 15.53 -21.47
N GLU A 98 -11.60 14.46 -22.04
CA GLU A 98 -12.21 13.13 -22.10
C GLU A 98 -11.73 12.26 -20.91
N LEU A 99 -12.50 11.23 -20.53
CA LEU A 99 -12.04 10.26 -19.51
C LEU A 99 -10.86 9.44 -20.03
N ASN A 100 -9.86 9.25 -19.17
CA ASN A 100 -8.72 8.40 -19.50
C ASN A 100 -9.13 6.90 -19.57
N THR A 101 -8.24 6.05 -20.08
CA THR A 101 -8.49 4.60 -20.19
C THR A 101 -8.65 3.93 -18.83
N TYR A 102 -7.87 4.34 -17.83
CA TYR A 102 -7.89 3.72 -16.51
C TYR A 102 -9.21 3.90 -15.74
N VAL A 103 -9.87 5.06 -15.89
CA VAL A 103 -11.20 5.30 -15.32
C VAL A 103 -12.24 4.42 -16.00
N LYS A 104 -12.11 4.18 -17.31
CA LYS A 104 -12.97 3.25 -18.04
C LYS A 104 -12.77 1.81 -17.56
N ASP A 105 -11.52 1.43 -17.32
CA ASP A 105 -11.16 0.13 -16.74
C ASP A 105 -11.73 -0.04 -15.32
N LEU A 106 -11.71 1.01 -14.48
CA LEU A 106 -12.35 1.00 -13.17
C LEU A 106 -13.87 0.75 -13.26
N ILE A 107 -14.55 1.41 -14.20
CA ILE A 107 -16.00 1.24 -14.42
C ILE A 107 -16.30 -0.19 -14.87
N ALA A 108 -15.47 -0.76 -15.75
CA ALA A 108 -15.65 -2.12 -16.27
C ALA A 108 -15.38 -3.20 -15.21
N THR A 109 -14.30 -3.04 -14.44
CA THR A 109 -13.87 -4.00 -13.39
C THR A 109 -14.83 -4.07 -12.22
N LEU A 110 -15.56 -3.00 -11.90
CA LEU A 110 -16.56 -2.98 -10.82
C LEU A 110 -17.60 -4.12 -10.95
N GLY A 111 -18.11 -4.35 -12.15
CA GLY A 111 -19.09 -5.42 -12.41
C GLY A 111 -18.47 -6.82 -12.33
N GLU A 112 -17.24 -6.99 -12.79
CA GLU A 112 -16.52 -8.27 -12.73
C GLU A 112 -16.17 -8.63 -11.27
N ALA A 113 -15.73 -7.66 -10.46
CA ALA A 113 -15.45 -7.84 -9.04
C ALA A 113 -16.70 -8.30 -8.25
N ALA A 114 -17.86 -7.71 -8.51
CA ALA A 114 -19.11 -8.16 -7.88
C ALA A 114 -19.46 -9.60 -8.24
N ASN A 115 -19.22 -10.02 -9.48
CA ASN A 115 -19.47 -11.39 -9.93
C ASN A 115 -18.55 -12.40 -9.23
N GLU A 116 -17.27 -12.06 -9.07
CA GLU A 116 -16.30 -12.93 -8.41
C GLU A 116 -16.59 -13.09 -6.91
N VAL A 117 -16.92 -12.01 -6.20
CA VAL A 117 -17.18 -12.06 -4.75
C VAL A 117 -18.50 -12.78 -4.45
N HIS A 118 -19.58 -12.43 -5.15
CA HIS A 118 -20.89 -13.04 -4.89
C HIS A 118 -21.09 -14.41 -5.58
N LYS A 119 -20.14 -14.83 -6.44
CA LYS A 119 -20.16 -16.09 -7.20
C LYS A 119 -21.44 -16.29 -8.02
N THR A 120 -22.01 -15.19 -8.50
CA THR A 120 -23.23 -15.14 -9.33
C THR A 120 -23.16 -13.90 -10.22
N THR A 121 -23.91 -13.88 -11.32
CA THR A 121 -24.03 -12.68 -12.14
C THR A 121 -24.81 -11.60 -11.39
N VAL A 122 -24.12 -10.52 -11.00
CA VAL A 122 -24.68 -9.35 -10.33
C VAL A 122 -24.63 -8.16 -11.29
N ARG A 123 -25.77 -7.52 -11.50
CA ARG A 123 -25.84 -6.29 -12.30
C ARG A 123 -25.86 -5.08 -11.37
N ILE A 124 -24.75 -4.34 -11.35
CA ILE A 124 -24.64 -3.06 -10.64
C ILE A 124 -25.38 -1.98 -11.43
N ARG A 125 -26.07 -1.10 -10.71
CA ARG A 125 -26.73 0.07 -11.33
C ARG A 125 -25.68 1.06 -11.84
N PRO A 126 -25.94 1.77 -12.96
CA PRO A 126 -25.07 2.85 -13.41
C PRO A 126 -24.83 3.90 -12.29
N PRO A 127 -23.67 4.57 -12.28
CA PRO A 127 -23.37 5.57 -11.27
C PRO A 127 -24.25 6.81 -11.41
N ILE A 128 -24.39 7.53 -10.30
CA ILE A 128 -24.81 8.93 -10.31
C ILE A 128 -23.57 9.78 -10.58
N ILE A 129 -23.66 10.68 -11.55
CA ILE A 129 -22.54 11.48 -12.04
C ILE A 129 -22.70 12.91 -11.53
N TYR A 130 -21.65 13.47 -10.95
CA TYR A 130 -21.59 14.85 -10.48
C TYR A 130 -20.47 15.59 -11.21
N SER A 131 -20.79 16.77 -11.74
CA SER A 131 -19.80 17.74 -12.19
C SER A 131 -19.28 18.49 -10.96
N THR A 132 -17.96 18.59 -10.79
CA THR A 132 -17.35 19.15 -9.57
C THR A 132 -16.26 20.17 -9.92
N PRO A 133 -15.98 21.17 -9.06
CA PRO A 133 -14.93 22.16 -9.33
C PRO A 133 -13.55 21.56 -9.59
N TYR A 134 -13.23 20.41 -9.01
CA TYR A 134 -11.94 19.72 -9.19
C TYR A 134 -11.90 18.71 -10.35
N GLY A 135 -13.02 18.51 -11.07
CA GLY A 135 -13.15 17.47 -12.11
C GLY A 135 -14.54 16.82 -12.09
N GLY A 136 -14.62 15.56 -11.70
CA GLY A 136 -15.88 14.80 -11.64
C GLY A 136 -16.03 13.93 -10.40
N ARG A 137 -17.26 13.47 -10.13
CA ARG A 137 -17.52 12.48 -9.08
C ARG A 137 -18.55 11.44 -9.56
N LEU A 138 -18.22 10.17 -9.38
CA LEU A 138 -19.08 9.03 -9.69
C LEU A 138 -19.50 8.33 -8.41
N VAL A 139 -20.80 8.06 -8.25
CA VAL A 139 -21.35 7.42 -7.05
C VAL A 139 -22.09 6.15 -7.41
N TRP A 140 -21.61 5.00 -6.92
CA TRP A 140 -22.29 3.72 -7.01
C TRP A 140 -22.89 3.32 -5.67
N THR A 141 -24.04 2.66 -5.72
CA THR A 141 -24.62 1.94 -4.57
C THR A 141 -24.42 0.45 -4.80
N LEU A 142 -23.69 -0.19 -3.89
CA LEU A 142 -23.39 -1.62 -3.94
C LEU A 142 -24.59 -2.48 -3.52
N PRO A 143 -24.57 -3.81 -3.79
CA PRO A 143 -25.64 -4.73 -3.41
C PRO A 143 -26.04 -4.70 -1.92
N GLY A 144 -25.11 -4.42 -1.00
CA GLY A 144 -25.34 -4.28 0.43
C GLY A 144 -25.77 -2.89 0.90
N LYS A 145 -25.97 -1.97 -0.06
CA LYS A 145 -26.35 -0.57 0.11
C LYS A 145 -25.25 0.35 0.64
N THR A 146 -24.01 -0.11 0.71
CA THR A 146 -22.88 0.81 0.91
C THR A 146 -22.62 1.63 -0.35
N LYS A 147 -21.99 2.79 -0.20
CA LYS A 147 -21.65 3.69 -1.31
C LYS A 147 -20.18 3.58 -1.64
N VAL A 148 -19.87 3.54 -2.93
CA VAL A 148 -18.52 3.75 -3.48
C VAL A 148 -18.54 5.05 -4.27
N ILE A 149 -17.68 5.97 -3.89
CA ILE A 149 -17.60 7.32 -4.45
C ILE A 149 -16.23 7.51 -5.07
N ALA A 150 -16.15 7.58 -6.41
CA ALA A 150 -14.91 7.93 -7.09
C ALA A 150 -14.86 9.43 -7.37
N HIS A 151 -13.88 10.10 -6.79
CA HIS A 151 -13.50 11.48 -7.06
C HIS A 151 -12.48 11.48 -8.20
N LEU A 152 -12.89 11.95 -9.38
CA LEU A 152 -12.07 12.05 -10.58
C LEU A 152 -11.38 13.42 -10.60
N LYS A 153 -10.05 13.43 -10.45
CA LYS A 153 -9.26 14.66 -10.37
C LYS A 153 -8.78 15.08 -11.76
N ASP A 154 -9.11 16.31 -12.16
CA ASP A 154 -8.54 16.95 -13.34
C ASP A 154 -7.22 17.62 -12.98
N LYS A 155 -6.11 17.15 -13.56
CA LYS A 155 -4.76 17.68 -13.32
C LYS A 155 -4.63 19.17 -13.65
N ALA A 156 -5.48 19.70 -14.54
CA ALA A 156 -5.52 21.13 -14.84
C ALA A 156 -6.22 21.97 -13.75
N LYS A 157 -7.06 21.36 -12.90
CA LYS A 157 -7.86 22.05 -11.88
C LYS A 157 -7.39 21.82 -10.45
N ILE A 158 -6.71 20.70 -10.18
CA ILE A 158 -6.27 20.30 -8.83
C ILE A 158 -4.85 19.71 -8.87
N ARG A 159 -4.07 19.95 -7.80
CA ARG A 159 -2.75 19.35 -7.60
C ARG A 159 -2.83 17.81 -7.59
N ALA A 160 -1.95 17.21 -8.38
CA ALA A 160 -1.75 15.77 -8.43
C ALA A 160 -0.79 15.31 -7.31
N LYS A 161 -0.68 13.98 -7.11
CA LYS A 161 0.08 13.23 -6.10
C LYS A 161 -0.75 12.81 -4.89
N LYS A 162 -0.36 11.68 -4.31
CA LYS A 162 -0.98 11.04 -3.15
C LYS A 162 -1.20 11.97 -1.95
N ARG A 163 -0.21 12.75 -1.53
CA ARG A 163 -0.35 13.73 -0.43
C ARG A 163 -1.54 14.68 -0.61
N TRP A 164 -1.71 15.24 -1.81
CA TRP A 164 -2.79 16.21 -2.08
C TRP A 164 -4.15 15.52 -2.19
N SER A 165 -4.19 14.27 -2.64
CA SER A 165 -5.38 13.41 -2.53
C SER A 165 -5.74 13.12 -1.07
N GLN A 166 -4.74 12.95 -0.19
CA GLN A 166 -4.96 12.82 1.26
C GLN A 166 -5.51 14.09 1.90
N VAL A 167 -4.91 15.25 1.61
CA VAL A 167 -5.43 16.56 2.05
C VAL A 167 -6.88 16.75 1.60
N MET A 168 -7.18 16.44 0.34
CA MET A 168 -8.52 16.56 -0.23
C MET A 168 -9.57 15.78 0.57
N TYR A 169 -9.31 14.50 0.90
CA TYR A 169 -10.28 13.70 1.64
C TYR A 169 -10.34 14.06 3.13
N MET A 170 -9.23 14.49 3.74
CA MET A 170 -9.23 14.89 5.14
C MET A 170 -10.09 16.13 5.34
N TYR A 171 -9.93 17.17 4.52
CA TYR A 171 -10.77 18.36 4.62
C TYR A 171 -12.23 18.09 4.25
N TYR A 172 -12.48 17.26 3.23
CA TYR A 172 -13.85 16.95 2.84
C TYR A 172 -14.60 16.10 3.87
N LEU A 173 -13.98 15.02 4.35
CA LEU A 173 -14.64 14.09 5.26
C LEU A 173 -14.65 14.59 6.71
N LEU A 174 -13.63 15.33 7.14
CA LEU A 174 -13.55 15.83 8.51
C LEU A 174 -14.07 17.27 8.60
N GLY A 175 -13.62 18.16 7.72
CA GLY A 175 -14.10 19.54 7.68
C GLY A 175 -15.56 19.63 7.23
N HIS A 176 -15.85 19.28 5.98
CA HIS A 176 -17.19 19.51 5.44
C HIS A 176 -18.27 18.57 6.01
N LYS A 177 -18.01 17.24 6.06
CA LYS A 177 -19.04 16.27 6.50
C LYS A 177 -19.27 16.22 8.01
N ILE A 178 -18.29 16.62 8.83
CA ILE A 178 -18.38 16.54 10.30
C ILE A 178 -18.43 17.93 10.93
N VAL A 179 -17.47 18.81 10.65
CA VAL A 179 -17.38 20.14 11.31
C VAL A 179 -18.40 21.13 10.76
N ASP A 180 -18.52 21.28 9.44
CA ASP A 180 -19.42 22.26 8.80
C ASP A 180 -20.89 21.78 8.74
N ASN A 181 -21.25 20.75 9.50
CA ASN A 181 -22.61 20.22 9.49
C ASN A 181 -23.47 20.99 10.50
N ASP A 182 -24.45 21.74 10.01
CA ASP A 182 -25.30 22.63 10.80
C ASP A 182 -26.19 21.86 11.82
N GLU A 183 -26.29 20.52 11.70
CA GLU A 183 -27.00 19.66 12.64
C GLU A 183 -26.20 19.31 13.90
N TYR A 184 -24.88 19.60 13.93
CA TYR A 184 -23.99 19.20 15.00
C TYR A 184 -23.46 20.39 15.79
N ASP A 185 -23.62 20.32 17.11
CA ASP A 185 -22.96 21.23 18.06
C ASP A 185 -21.48 20.83 18.26
N GLU A 186 -20.64 21.74 18.75
CA GLU A 186 -19.20 21.52 18.95
C GLU A 186 -18.90 20.29 19.80
N THR A 187 -19.69 20.08 20.86
CA THR A 187 -19.59 18.92 21.75
C THR A 187 -19.89 17.61 21.01
N ARG A 188 -20.86 17.65 20.09
CA ARG A 188 -21.26 16.52 19.26
C ARG A 188 -20.22 16.20 18.20
N VAL A 189 -19.64 17.22 17.58
CA VAL A 189 -18.49 17.11 16.66
C VAL A 189 -17.31 16.42 17.36
N ALA A 190 -16.97 16.84 18.58
CA ALA A 190 -15.89 16.24 19.36
C ALA A 190 -16.14 14.77 19.74
N ASN A 191 -17.38 14.40 20.09
CA ASN A 191 -17.73 13.01 20.39
C ASN A 191 -17.75 12.13 19.14
N ARG A 192 -18.23 12.67 18.03
CA ARG A 192 -18.32 11.97 16.75
C ARG A 192 -16.93 11.75 16.14
N SER A 193 -16.03 12.72 16.27
CA SER A 193 -14.66 12.65 15.77
C SER A 193 -13.82 11.58 16.46
N LYS A 194 -14.06 11.33 17.74
CA LYS A 194 -13.41 10.23 18.50
C LYS A 194 -13.80 8.86 17.96
N ASN A 195 -15.03 8.70 17.47
CA ASN A 195 -15.57 7.45 16.94
C ASN A 195 -15.56 7.36 15.40
N THR A 196 -14.90 8.31 14.74
CA THR A 196 -14.76 8.33 13.27
C THR A 196 -13.32 8.05 12.88
N PHE A 197 -13.14 7.19 11.90
CA PHE A 197 -11.84 6.72 11.44
C PHE A 197 -11.71 6.83 9.92
N LEU A 198 -10.51 7.20 9.45
CA LEU A 198 -10.12 7.18 8.05
C LEU A 198 -9.23 5.98 7.80
N LEU A 199 -9.64 5.06 6.94
CA LEU A 199 -8.83 3.93 6.51
C LEU A 199 -8.13 4.28 5.20
N ALA A 200 -6.82 4.52 5.24
CA ALA A 200 -6.00 4.76 4.07
C ALA A 200 -5.72 3.44 3.33
N LEU A 201 -6.00 3.43 2.02
CA LEU A 201 -5.86 2.28 1.13
C LEU A 201 -5.08 2.66 -0.14
N ASP A 202 -4.29 1.72 -0.66
CA ASP A 202 -3.71 1.81 -2.01
C ASP A 202 -4.61 1.06 -3.02
N GLY A 203 -4.46 1.37 -4.32
CA GLY A 203 -5.31 0.85 -5.39
C GLY A 203 -5.18 -0.65 -5.70
N ASP A 204 -4.25 -1.35 -5.04
CA ASP A 204 -3.88 -2.75 -5.27
C ASP A 204 -4.01 -3.64 -4.01
N ILE A 205 -4.67 -3.14 -2.95
CA ILE A 205 -4.73 -3.83 -1.65
C ILE A 205 -5.84 -4.88 -1.58
N ASP A 206 -5.50 -6.08 -1.11
CA ASP A 206 -6.43 -7.18 -0.79
C ASP A 206 -6.53 -7.40 0.73
N PHE A 207 -7.73 -7.32 1.30
CA PHE A 207 -7.96 -7.54 2.73
C PHE A 207 -9.31 -8.18 3.05
N GLN A 208 -9.45 -8.66 4.28
CA GLN A 208 -10.67 -9.27 4.82
C GLN A 208 -11.32 -8.35 5.87
N PRO A 209 -12.65 -8.41 6.06
CA PRO A 209 -13.34 -7.61 7.08
C PRO A 209 -12.77 -7.79 8.48
N ASP A 210 -12.37 -9.02 8.84
CA ASP A 210 -11.78 -9.33 10.15
C ASP A 210 -10.50 -8.51 10.43
N ALA A 211 -9.71 -8.16 9.40
CA ALA A 211 -8.53 -7.30 9.56
C ALA A 211 -8.93 -5.88 9.98
N VAL A 212 -9.97 -5.31 9.36
CA VAL A 212 -10.50 -3.98 9.73
C VAL A 212 -11.06 -4.01 11.16
N HIS A 213 -11.79 -5.06 11.52
CA HIS A 213 -12.31 -5.24 12.89
C HIS A 213 -11.21 -5.22 13.95
N LEU A 214 -10.08 -5.88 13.68
CA LEU A 214 -8.93 -5.87 14.58
C LEU A 214 -8.35 -4.45 14.74
N LEU A 215 -8.22 -3.66 13.67
CA LEU A 215 -7.76 -2.27 13.77
C LEU A 215 -8.71 -1.40 14.61
N ILE A 216 -10.02 -1.57 14.43
CA ILE A 216 -11.03 -0.85 15.23
C ILE A 216 -10.90 -1.22 16.72
N GLN A 217 -10.62 -2.48 17.05
CA GLN A 217 -10.46 -2.91 18.44
C GLN A 217 -9.30 -2.18 19.12
N TYR A 218 -8.16 -2.02 18.43
CA TYR A 218 -7.04 -1.22 18.94
C TYR A 218 -7.45 0.24 19.16
N MET A 219 -8.15 0.84 18.18
CA MET A 219 -8.65 2.20 18.30
C MET A 219 -9.65 2.39 19.44
N LYS A 220 -10.49 1.40 19.73
CA LYS A 220 -11.45 1.48 20.85
C LYS A 220 -10.80 1.27 22.21
N LYS A 221 -9.65 0.60 22.26
CA LYS A 221 -8.94 0.30 23.50
C LYS A 221 -8.18 1.51 24.05
N ASN A 222 -7.61 2.33 23.17
CA ASN A 222 -6.80 3.48 23.55
C ASN A 222 -7.30 4.74 22.85
N ASP A 223 -7.88 5.66 23.62
CA ASP A 223 -8.41 6.93 23.09
C ASP A 223 -7.29 7.87 22.59
N ASN A 224 -6.06 7.74 23.10
CA ASN A 224 -4.89 8.49 22.63
C ASN A 224 -4.23 7.86 21.38
N LEU A 225 -4.77 6.76 20.86
CA LEU A 225 -4.28 6.15 19.62
C LEU A 225 -4.68 7.00 18.42
N GLY A 226 -3.69 7.61 17.76
CA GLY A 226 -3.89 8.43 16.57
C GLY A 226 -3.95 7.61 15.29
N ALA A 227 -3.14 6.56 15.18
CA ALA A 227 -3.10 5.67 14.02
C ALA A 227 -2.81 4.20 14.41
N ALA A 228 -3.38 3.27 13.66
CA ALA A 228 -3.10 1.84 13.78
C ALA A 228 -2.88 1.24 12.39
N CYS A 229 -1.74 0.60 12.17
CA CYS A 229 -1.43 -0.07 10.91
C CYS A 229 -1.57 -1.59 10.99
N GLY A 230 -2.06 -2.19 9.91
CA GLY A 230 -2.06 -3.64 9.77
C GLY A 230 -0.71 -4.18 9.29
N ARG A 231 -0.58 -5.50 9.34
CA ARG A 231 0.53 -6.23 8.75
C ARG A 231 0.34 -6.37 7.25
N ILE A 232 1.37 -5.95 6.51
CA ILE A 232 1.37 -5.97 5.05
C ILE A 232 2.16 -7.18 4.54
N HIS A 233 1.53 -7.97 3.67
CA HIS A 233 2.11 -9.12 3.01
C HIS A 233 2.33 -8.80 1.52
N PRO A 234 3.58 -8.71 1.06
CA PRO A 234 3.84 -8.51 -0.36
C PRO A 234 3.49 -9.78 -1.15
N VAL A 235 2.77 -9.61 -2.25
CA VAL A 235 2.47 -10.66 -3.22
C VAL A 235 3.12 -10.34 -4.56
N GLY A 236 3.58 -11.38 -5.26
CA GLY A 236 4.28 -11.25 -6.53
C GLY A 236 5.08 -12.49 -6.90
N SER A 237 5.70 -12.43 -8.06
CA SER A 237 6.46 -13.51 -8.67
C SER A 237 7.92 -13.09 -8.96
N GLY A 238 8.81 -14.08 -9.00
CA GLY A 238 10.23 -13.86 -9.29
C GLY A 238 11.10 -13.53 -8.07
N ALA A 239 12.41 -13.45 -8.31
CA ALA A 239 13.42 -13.31 -7.25
C ALA A 239 13.31 -11.99 -6.46
N MET A 240 12.86 -10.91 -7.12
CA MET A 240 12.67 -9.62 -6.47
C MET A 240 11.48 -9.63 -5.50
N ALA A 241 10.38 -10.29 -5.86
CA ALA A 241 9.26 -10.51 -4.95
C ALA A 241 9.68 -11.40 -3.77
N TRP A 242 10.44 -12.47 -4.02
CA TRP A 242 10.96 -13.35 -2.97
C TRP A 242 11.84 -12.63 -1.95
N TYR A 243 12.74 -11.74 -2.42
CA TYR A 243 13.51 -10.86 -1.55
C TYR A 243 12.59 -10.03 -0.63
N GLN A 244 11.59 -9.36 -1.21
CA GLN A 244 10.68 -8.48 -0.47
C GLN A 244 9.81 -9.24 0.52
N ILE A 245 9.34 -10.46 0.18
CA ILE A 245 8.58 -11.32 1.09
C ILE A 245 9.38 -11.60 2.37
N PHE A 246 10.66 -11.94 2.25
CA PHE A 246 11.49 -12.19 3.42
C PHE A 246 11.86 -10.90 4.16
N GLU A 247 12.21 -9.83 3.44
CA GLU A 247 12.54 -8.54 4.02
C GLU A 247 11.39 -7.97 4.87
N TYR A 248 10.17 -7.98 4.33
CA TYR A 248 8.97 -7.54 5.06
C TYR A 248 8.72 -8.41 6.28
N ALA A 249 8.86 -9.73 6.15
CA ALA A 249 8.70 -10.65 7.27
C ALA A 249 9.68 -10.34 8.41
N VAL A 250 10.99 -10.25 8.12
CA VAL A 250 12.01 -9.93 9.14
C VAL A 250 11.80 -8.53 9.73
N GLY A 251 11.48 -7.53 8.89
CA GLY A 251 11.17 -6.17 9.34
C GLY A 251 9.97 -6.11 10.28
N HIS A 252 8.92 -6.88 10.01
CA HIS A 252 7.73 -6.99 10.86
C HIS A 252 8.01 -7.78 12.15
N TRP A 253 8.74 -8.89 12.06
CA TRP A 253 9.03 -9.73 13.22
C TRP A 253 9.95 -9.04 14.21
N MET A 254 11.00 -8.37 13.73
CA MET A 254 12.06 -7.85 14.58
C MET A 254 11.89 -6.35 14.81
N GLN A 255 12.11 -5.53 13.78
CA GLN A 255 12.18 -4.07 13.95
C GLN A 255 10.83 -3.46 14.36
N LYS A 256 9.77 -3.67 13.59
CA LYS A 256 8.45 -3.06 13.86
C LYS A 256 7.84 -3.54 15.17
N ALA A 257 7.98 -4.84 15.47
CA ALA A 257 7.55 -5.41 16.74
C ALA A 257 8.28 -4.77 17.93
N THR A 258 9.59 -4.54 17.79
CA THR A 258 10.40 -3.89 18.82
C THR A 258 9.97 -2.44 19.00
N GLU A 259 9.93 -1.66 17.91
CA GLU A 259 9.44 -0.27 17.92
C GLU A 259 8.09 -0.14 18.66
N HIS A 260 7.14 -1.03 18.37
CA HIS A 260 5.84 -1.06 19.03
C HIS A 260 5.92 -1.37 20.53
N VAL A 261 6.83 -2.25 20.97
CA VAL A 261 6.96 -2.64 22.39
C VAL A 261 7.70 -1.59 23.21
N ILE A 262 8.80 -1.05 22.70
CA ILE A 262 9.63 -0.09 23.45
C ILE A 262 9.09 1.35 23.38
N GLY A 263 8.16 1.61 22.47
CA GLY A 263 7.45 2.89 22.37
C GLY A 263 6.29 2.82 21.38
N CYS A 264 6.52 3.34 20.17
CA CYS A 264 5.53 3.38 19.10
C CYS A 264 6.18 3.12 17.73
N VAL A 265 5.37 2.90 16.71
CA VAL A 265 5.86 2.73 15.34
C VAL A 265 5.96 4.07 14.63
N LEU A 266 7.08 4.33 13.96
CA LEU A 266 7.35 5.63 13.32
C LEU A 266 6.63 5.88 11.99
N CYS A 267 5.88 4.90 11.48
CA CYS A 267 5.20 5.01 10.20
C CYS A 267 4.09 3.96 10.07
N SER A 268 2.90 4.43 9.73
CA SER A 268 1.75 3.65 9.28
C SER A 268 1.69 3.72 7.76
N PRO A 269 1.93 2.60 7.03
CA PRO A 269 1.95 2.61 5.56
C PRO A 269 0.57 2.98 4.99
N GLY A 270 0.54 3.79 3.94
CA GLY A 270 -0.71 4.28 3.35
C GLY A 270 -1.57 3.22 2.66
N CYS A 271 -1.09 1.97 2.55
CA CYS A 271 -1.81 0.89 1.88
C CYS A 271 -2.89 0.20 2.75
N PHE A 272 -2.72 0.17 4.08
CA PHE A 272 -3.71 -0.39 5.02
C PHE A 272 -3.50 0.13 6.45
N SER A 273 -3.90 1.38 6.68
CA SER A 273 -3.76 2.05 7.99
C SER A 273 -4.99 2.84 8.38
N LEU A 274 -5.40 2.70 9.63
CA LEU A 274 -6.57 3.38 10.20
C LEU A 274 -6.10 4.60 11.01
N PHE A 275 -6.69 5.76 10.77
CA PHE A 275 -6.39 7.02 11.44
C PHE A 275 -7.62 7.55 12.16
N ARG A 276 -7.47 8.07 13.38
CA ARG A 276 -8.58 8.68 14.13
C ARG A 276 -8.83 10.10 13.64
N ALA A 277 -10.10 10.41 13.32
CA ALA A 277 -10.49 11.74 12.88
C ALA A 277 -10.16 12.83 13.91
N GLY A 278 -10.40 12.58 15.20
CA GLY A 278 -10.04 13.51 16.28
C GLY A 278 -8.54 13.85 16.33
N ALA A 279 -7.65 12.88 16.09
CA ALA A 279 -6.21 13.11 16.07
C ALA A 279 -5.76 13.87 14.81
N LEU A 280 -6.39 13.60 13.67
CA LEU A 280 -6.13 14.35 12.43
C LEU A 280 -6.62 15.79 12.52
N MET A 281 -7.79 16.05 13.13
CA MET A 281 -8.34 17.41 13.26
C MET A 281 -7.62 18.30 14.27
N ASP A 282 -6.60 17.78 14.94
CA ASP A 282 -5.74 18.58 15.79
C ASP A 282 -5.08 19.71 14.98
N HIS A 283 -5.21 20.95 15.47
CA HIS A 283 -4.92 22.19 14.75
C HIS A 283 -3.51 22.24 14.13
N ASN A 284 -2.54 21.56 14.73
CA ASN A 284 -1.16 21.53 14.23
C ASN A 284 -0.88 20.40 13.23
N VAL A 285 -1.68 19.33 13.23
CA VAL A 285 -1.46 18.18 12.33
C VAL A 285 -1.84 18.58 10.91
N MET A 286 -3.10 18.98 10.68
CA MET A 286 -3.54 19.34 9.32
C MET A 286 -2.88 20.60 8.79
N ALA A 287 -2.67 21.62 9.62
CA ALA A 287 -2.01 22.86 9.19
C ALA A 287 -0.59 22.59 8.67
N ARG A 288 0.22 21.83 9.42
CA ARG A 288 1.57 21.43 8.96
C ARG A 288 1.51 20.46 7.79
N TYR A 289 0.56 19.52 7.79
CA TYR A 289 0.42 18.57 6.68
C TYR A 289 0.04 19.23 5.36
N THR A 290 -0.64 20.38 5.37
CA THR A 290 -0.93 21.18 4.15
C THR A 290 0.19 22.10 3.70
N THR A 291 1.26 22.26 4.49
CA THR A 291 2.31 23.24 4.20
C THR A 291 3.02 22.92 2.89
N ARG A 292 3.10 23.89 1.97
CA ARG A 292 3.77 23.71 0.67
C ARG A 292 5.26 23.44 0.87
N ALA A 293 5.81 22.52 0.07
CA ALA A 293 7.24 22.30 0.02
C ALA A 293 7.92 23.51 -0.63
N THR A 294 8.67 24.28 0.16
CA THR A 294 9.43 25.46 -0.30
C THR A 294 10.92 25.17 -0.47
N GLU A 295 11.45 24.21 0.28
CA GLU A 295 12.87 23.85 0.31
C GLU A 295 13.08 22.44 -0.24
N ALA A 296 14.27 22.17 -0.77
CA ALA A 296 14.64 20.86 -1.28
C ALA A 296 14.37 19.70 -0.28
N ARG A 297 14.66 19.92 1.03
CA ARG A 297 14.40 18.92 2.08
C ARG A 297 12.91 18.61 2.19
N HIS A 298 12.06 19.62 2.09
CA HIS A 298 10.60 19.48 2.18
C HIS A 298 10.02 18.61 1.06
N TYR A 299 10.58 18.65 -0.15
CA TYR A 299 10.15 17.74 -1.23
C TYR A 299 10.50 16.27 -0.94
N VAL A 300 11.62 16.01 -0.28
CA VAL A 300 12.01 14.64 0.10
C VAL A 300 11.21 14.16 1.33
N GLN A 301 11.01 15.04 2.31
CA GLN A 301 10.35 14.69 3.57
C GLN A 301 8.82 14.62 3.43
N TYR A 302 8.19 15.64 2.83
CA TYR A 302 6.73 15.78 2.81
C TYR A 302 6.10 15.08 1.61
N ASP A 303 6.70 15.21 0.42
CA ASP A 303 6.07 14.75 -0.83
C ASP A 303 6.45 13.32 -1.22
N GLN A 304 7.64 12.82 -0.84
CA GLN A 304 8.06 11.44 -1.12
C GLN A 304 7.80 10.45 0.04
N GLY A 305 7.57 10.97 1.25
CA GLY A 305 7.32 10.20 2.46
C GLY A 305 6.11 10.69 3.22
N GLU A 306 5.03 11.01 2.50
CA GLU A 306 3.82 11.65 3.01
C GLU A 306 3.18 10.88 4.18
N ASP A 307 3.13 9.54 4.09
CA ASP A 307 2.60 8.67 5.14
C ASP A 307 3.45 8.76 6.43
N ARG A 308 4.78 8.80 6.26
CA ARG A 308 5.72 8.93 7.37
C ARG A 308 5.66 10.33 7.97
N TRP A 309 5.57 11.36 7.13
CA TRP A 309 5.43 12.74 7.57
C TRP A 309 4.16 12.94 8.42
N LEU A 310 3.03 12.40 7.98
CA LEU A 310 1.80 12.44 8.75
C LEU A 310 1.96 11.74 10.12
N CYS A 311 2.64 10.60 10.17
CA CYS A 311 2.93 9.91 11.43
C CYS A 311 3.87 10.73 12.33
N THR A 312 4.92 11.35 11.79
CA THR A 312 5.82 12.24 12.55
C THR A 312 5.03 13.38 13.21
N LEU A 313 4.09 14.00 12.49
CA LEU A 313 3.22 15.05 13.01
C LEU A 313 2.31 14.56 14.16
N LEU A 314 1.76 13.34 14.05
CA LEU A 314 0.97 12.74 15.12
C LEU A 314 1.82 12.48 16.37
N LEU A 315 3.03 11.95 16.19
CA LEU A 315 3.96 11.68 17.29
C LEU A 315 4.39 12.97 18.01
N GLN A 316 4.68 14.04 17.26
CA GLN A 316 4.98 15.38 17.79
C GLN A 316 3.81 16.01 18.56
N ARG A 317 2.58 15.55 18.34
CA ARG A 317 1.38 16.01 19.07
C ARG A 317 1.00 15.13 20.25
N GLY A 318 1.78 14.09 20.57
CA GLY A 318 1.54 13.21 21.72
C GLY A 318 0.63 12.01 21.42
N TYR A 319 0.24 11.81 20.17
CA TYR A 319 -0.54 10.64 19.79
C TYR A 319 0.35 9.42 19.61
N ARG A 320 -0.19 8.25 19.95
CA ARG A 320 0.47 6.97 19.68
C ARG A 320 0.18 6.48 18.27
N VAL A 321 1.13 5.74 17.70
CA VAL A 321 0.96 4.97 16.47
C VAL A 321 1.29 3.50 16.77
N GLU A 322 0.32 2.59 16.58
CA GLU A 322 0.44 1.17 16.90
C GLU A 322 0.45 0.26 15.67
N TYR A 323 1.04 -0.92 15.84
CA TYR A 323 1.12 -1.97 14.83
C TYR A 323 0.32 -3.20 15.24
N SER A 324 -0.66 -3.57 14.42
CA SER A 324 -1.51 -4.76 14.61
C SER A 324 -0.97 -5.94 13.80
N ALA A 325 -0.23 -6.82 14.47
CA ALA A 325 0.31 -8.04 13.86
C ALA A 325 -0.77 -9.08 13.47
N ALA A 326 -1.97 -8.98 14.02
CA ALA A 326 -3.08 -9.90 13.71
C ALA A 326 -3.91 -9.45 12.49
N SER A 327 -3.75 -8.18 12.08
CA SER A 327 -4.52 -7.55 11.02
C SER A 327 -3.79 -7.65 9.69
N ASP A 328 -4.00 -8.74 8.95
CA ASP A 328 -3.31 -9.03 7.69
C ASP A 328 -3.96 -8.35 6.47
N ALA A 329 -3.15 -7.75 5.60
CA ALA A 329 -3.52 -7.26 4.27
C ALA A 329 -2.41 -7.58 3.24
N TYR A 330 -2.77 -7.69 1.96
CA TYR A 330 -1.87 -8.14 0.88
C TYR A 330 -1.77 -7.09 -0.23
N THR A 331 -0.57 -6.82 -0.75
CA THR A 331 -0.31 -5.78 -1.78
C THR A 331 0.69 -6.27 -2.82
N HIS A 332 0.55 -5.81 -4.06
CA HIS A 332 1.46 -6.17 -5.14
C HIS A 332 2.80 -5.45 -5.00
N CYS A 333 3.88 -6.23 -4.90
CA CYS A 333 5.23 -5.68 -4.81
C CYS A 333 5.89 -5.56 -6.20
N PRO A 334 6.86 -4.64 -6.37
CA PRO A 334 7.66 -4.55 -7.59
C PRO A 334 8.33 -5.89 -7.95
N GLU A 335 8.04 -6.42 -9.13
CA GLU A 335 8.65 -7.65 -9.63
C GLU A 335 9.95 -7.37 -10.41
N GLY A 336 10.06 -6.17 -10.99
CA GLY A 336 11.22 -5.73 -11.76
C GLY A 336 12.31 -5.05 -10.92
N PHE A 337 13.58 -5.27 -11.28
CA PHE A 337 14.73 -4.64 -10.60
C PHE A 337 14.67 -3.11 -10.64
N ASN A 338 14.37 -2.53 -11.80
CA ASN A 338 14.29 -1.08 -11.97
C ASN A 338 13.14 -0.47 -11.16
N GLU A 339 12.00 -1.14 -11.16
CA GLU A 339 10.81 -0.73 -10.42
C GLU A 339 11.08 -0.69 -8.91
N PHE A 340 11.71 -1.75 -8.40
CA PHE A 340 12.13 -1.85 -7.00
C PHE A 340 13.12 -0.76 -6.60
N TYR A 341 14.19 -0.54 -7.39
CA TYR A 341 15.17 0.52 -7.12
C TYR A 341 14.53 1.91 -7.12
N ASN A 342 13.62 2.19 -8.06
CA ASN A 342 12.91 3.46 -8.14
C ASN A 342 11.97 3.70 -6.95
N GLN A 343 11.34 2.64 -6.43
CA GLN A 343 10.55 2.73 -5.21
C GLN A 343 11.43 3.09 -4.00
N ARG A 344 12.56 2.38 -3.82
CA ARG A 344 13.46 2.55 -2.67
C ARG A 344 14.24 3.85 -2.70
N ARG A 345 14.51 4.38 -3.88
CA ARG A 345 15.04 5.74 -4.09
C ARG A 345 14.19 6.81 -3.40
N ARG A 346 12.87 6.62 -3.28
CA ARG A 346 11.97 7.54 -2.56
C ARG A 346 11.92 7.23 -1.06
N TRP A 347 11.78 5.95 -0.71
CA TRP A 347 11.53 5.53 0.68
C TRP A 347 12.74 5.69 1.60
N MET A 348 13.96 5.45 1.10
CA MET A 348 15.17 5.55 1.93
C MET A 348 15.45 6.99 2.37
N PRO A 349 15.55 7.98 1.46
CA PRO A 349 15.82 9.36 1.86
C PRO A 349 14.71 9.96 2.72
N SER A 350 13.43 9.66 2.42
CA SER A 350 12.31 10.17 3.21
C SER A 350 12.27 9.56 4.62
N THR A 351 12.65 8.29 4.76
CA THR A 351 12.82 7.64 6.06
C THR A 351 13.92 8.31 6.87
N MET A 352 15.09 8.55 6.26
CA MET A 352 16.19 9.23 6.94
C MET A 352 15.79 10.64 7.38
N ALA A 353 15.16 11.42 6.50
CA ALA A 353 14.75 12.80 6.79
C ALA A 353 13.77 12.89 7.96
N ASN A 354 12.76 12.02 8.00
CA ASN A 354 11.75 12.02 9.06
C ASN A 354 12.28 11.50 10.41
N ILE A 355 13.16 10.50 10.41
CA ILE A 355 13.78 10.04 11.67
C ILE A 355 14.74 11.11 12.20
N LEU A 356 15.49 11.82 11.34
CA LEU A 356 16.32 12.95 11.78
C LEU A 356 15.47 14.07 12.38
N ASP A 357 14.33 14.40 11.78
CA ASP A 357 13.36 15.39 12.31
C ASP A 357 12.86 14.98 13.71
N LEU A 358 12.54 13.70 13.90
CA LEU A 358 12.15 13.14 15.20
C LEU A 358 13.28 13.20 16.24
N LEU A 359 14.54 12.95 15.83
CA LEU A 359 15.69 12.98 16.72
C LEU A 359 16.07 14.42 17.12
N GLU A 360 15.94 15.36 16.19
CA GLU A 360 16.18 16.80 16.42
C GLU A 360 15.16 17.38 17.41
N ASP A 361 13.88 16.99 17.28
CA ASP A 361 12.79 17.43 18.14
C ASP A 361 12.56 16.52 19.37
N SER A 362 13.55 15.70 19.71
CA SER A 362 13.38 14.62 20.70
C SER A 362 13.04 15.12 22.10
N ASP A 363 13.57 16.28 22.52
CA ASP A 363 13.28 16.85 23.84
C ASP A 363 11.81 17.24 24.00
N HIS A 364 11.25 17.94 23.01
CA HIS A 364 9.83 18.28 22.98
C HIS A 364 8.95 17.03 22.93
N ILE A 365 9.28 16.07 22.07
CA ILE A 365 8.48 14.86 21.88
C ILE A 365 8.41 14.04 23.18
N LYS A 366 9.50 13.93 23.94
CA LYS A 366 9.51 13.24 25.25
C LYS A 366 8.62 13.91 26.29
N GLU A 367 8.41 15.22 26.19
CA GLU A 367 7.55 15.97 27.11
C GLU A 367 6.07 15.82 26.76
N VAL A 368 5.75 15.69 25.47
CA VAL A 368 4.36 15.64 24.97
C VAL A 368 3.84 14.22 24.77
N ASN A 369 4.72 13.25 24.49
CA ASN A 369 4.35 11.88 24.13
C ASN A 369 4.87 10.86 25.15
N ASP A 370 3.97 10.36 26.00
CA ASP A 370 4.28 9.39 27.06
C ASP A 370 4.84 8.05 26.52
N ASP A 371 4.57 7.71 25.25
CA ASP A 371 5.05 6.48 24.61
C ASP A 371 6.48 6.61 24.05
N ILE A 372 7.07 7.82 24.03
CA ILE A 372 8.42 8.06 23.53
C ILE A 372 9.37 8.36 24.69
N SER A 373 10.15 7.33 25.05
CA SER A 373 11.11 7.40 26.15
C SER A 373 12.53 7.72 25.69
N THR A 374 13.41 8.12 26.62
CA THR A 374 14.85 8.32 26.32
C THR A 374 15.53 7.07 25.77
N PRO A 375 15.30 5.85 26.30
CA PRO A 375 15.79 4.61 25.68
C PRO A 375 15.30 4.40 24.24
N TYR A 376 14.05 4.77 23.95
CA TYR A 376 13.51 4.69 22.59
C TYR A 376 14.23 5.63 21.62
N ILE A 377 14.50 6.87 22.03
CA ILE A 377 15.31 7.82 21.23
C ILE A 377 16.72 7.28 20.98
N TRP A 378 17.36 6.69 21.99
CA TRP A 378 18.65 6.03 21.83
C TRP A 378 18.58 4.87 20.82
N TYR A 379 17.54 4.04 20.89
CA TYR A 379 17.33 2.97 19.91
C TYR A 379 17.19 3.50 18.47
N GLN A 380 16.43 4.58 18.27
CA GLN A 380 16.28 5.20 16.95
C GLN A 380 17.58 5.85 16.45
N MET A 381 18.35 6.47 17.34
CA MET A 381 19.67 7.01 17.02
C MET A 381 20.64 5.90 16.59
N ILE A 382 20.64 4.77 17.30
CA ILE A 382 21.42 3.57 16.99
C ILE A 382 21.07 3.03 15.60
N LEU A 383 19.78 2.91 15.27
CA LEU A 383 19.33 2.48 13.94
C LEU A 383 19.73 3.47 12.84
N MET A 384 19.65 4.78 13.10
CA MET A 384 20.08 5.82 12.16
C MET A 384 21.58 5.72 11.88
N VAL A 385 22.41 5.62 12.92
CA VAL A 385 23.86 5.44 12.78
C VAL A 385 24.16 4.17 12.00
N GLY A 386 23.52 3.05 12.33
CA GLY A 386 23.64 1.78 11.62
C GLY A 386 23.31 1.89 10.13
N THR A 387 22.27 2.66 9.78
CA THR A 387 21.87 2.90 8.38
C THR A 387 22.94 3.70 7.63
N VAL A 388 23.55 4.70 8.28
CA VAL A 388 24.59 5.55 7.66
C VAL A 388 25.90 4.79 7.44
N ILE A 389 26.34 3.98 8.43
CA ILE A 389 27.61 3.23 8.36
C ILE A 389 27.46 1.84 7.71
N GLY A 390 26.23 1.43 7.43
CA GLY A 390 25.89 0.12 6.87
C GLY A 390 26.68 -0.21 5.60
N PRO A 391 26.72 0.66 4.57
CA PRO A 391 27.49 0.40 3.37
C PRO A 391 28.99 0.21 3.64
N GLY A 392 29.60 1.02 4.51
CA GLY A 392 31.00 0.88 4.91
C GLY A 392 31.29 -0.44 5.63
N THR A 393 30.32 -0.93 6.42
CA THR A 393 30.42 -2.23 7.08
C THR A 393 30.38 -3.38 6.07
N ILE A 394 29.42 -3.37 5.15
CA ILE A 394 29.31 -4.38 4.10
C ILE A 394 30.53 -4.34 3.18
N PHE A 395 31.05 -3.15 2.89
CA PHE A 395 32.28 -2.97 2.16
C PHE A 395 33.46 -3.70 2.82
N LEU A 396 33.66 -3.51 4.14
CA LEU A 396 34.74 -4.16 4.89
C LEU A 396 34.54 -5.68 4.99
N MET A 397 33.30 -6.14 5.15
CA MET A 397 32.95 -7.56 5.15
C MET A 397 33.37 -8.24 3.83
N LEU A 398 33.12 -7.59 2.69
CA LEU A 398 33.54 -8.10 1.37
C LEU A 398 35.07 -8.17 1.24
N VAL A 399 35.79 -7.15 1.74
CA VAL A 399 37.26 -7.17 1.76
C VAL A 399 37.78 -8.34 2.60
N GLY A 400 37.21 -8.58 3.78
CA GLY A 400 37.58 -9.71 4.64
C GLY A 400 37.33 -11.07 3.96
N ALA A 401 36.22 -11.20 3.23
CA ALA A 401 35.91 -12.41 2.48
C ALA A 401 36.91 -12.67 1.33
N PHE A 402 37.32 -11.62 0.60
CA PHE A 402 38.34 -11.75 -0.43
C PHE A 402 39.68 -12.23 0.12
N VAL A 403 40.10 -11.70 1.27
CA VAL A 403 41.33 -12.15 1.94
C VAL A 403 41.23 -13.63 2.32
N THR A 404 40.12 -14.04 2.91
CA THR A 404 39.94 -15.42 3.43
C THR A 404 39.85 -16.46 2.30
N VAL A 405 39.10 -16.17 1.24
CA VAL A 405 38.80 -17.16 0.19
C VAL A 405 39.89 -17.22 -0.88
N PHE A 406 40.41 -16.07 -1.31
CA PHE A 406 41.41 -16.00 -2.39
C PHE A 406 42.85 -15.93 -1.86
N ASN A 407 43.02 -15.93 -0.54
CA ASN A 407 44.33 -15.80 0.10
C ASN A 407 45.09 -14.56 -0.39
N MET A 408 44.34 -13.47 -0.66
CA MET A 408 44.87 -12.23 -1.20
C MET A 408 45.43 -11.35 -0.08
N SER A 409 46.43 -10.53 -0.42
CA SER A 409 46.87 -9.48 0.51
C SER A 409 45.71 -8.53 0.82
N GLN A 410 45.66 -8.05 2.06
CA GLN A 410 44.60 -7.13 2.51
C GLN A 410 44.52 -5.86 1.65
N TYR A 411 45.65 -5.34 1.15
CA TYR A 411 45.68 -4.20 0.23
C TYR A 411 45.10 -4.54 -1.15
N SER A 412 45.41 -5.72 -1.69
CA SER A 412 44.87 -6.17 -2.97
C SER A 412 43.35 -6.35 -2.89
N ALA A 413 42.87 -6.98 -1.82
CA ALA A 413 41.44 -7.18 -1.57
C ALA A 413 40.67 -5.86 -1.45
N LEU A 414 41.26 -4.85 -0.78
CA LEU A 414 40.69 -3.50 -0.72
C LEU A 414 40.50 -2.91 -2.11
N TRP A 415 41.56 -2.86 -2.92
CA TRP A 415 41.49 -2.27 -4.27
C TRP A 415 40.54 -3.00 -5.21
N CYS A 416 40.45 -4.33 -5.11
CA CYS A 416 39.48 -5.13 -5.86
C CYS A 416 38.03 -4.74 -5.55
N ASN A 417 37.72 -4.34 -4.31
CA ASN A 417 36.38 -3.90 -3.93
C ASN A 417 36.15 -2.40 -4.19
N VAL A 418 37.16 -1.56 -3.98
CA VAL A 418 37.09 -0.11 -4.24
C VAL A 418 36.81 0.18 -5.72
N ALA A 419 37.50 -0.50 -6.64
CA ALA A 419 37.41 -0.22 -8.08
C ALA A 419 35.97 -0.28 -8.64
N PRO A 420 35.17 -1.35 -8.47
CA PRO A 420 33.80 -1.41 -8.97
C PRO A 420 32.86 -0.40 -8.29
N ILE A 421 33.08 -0.07 -7.02
CA ILE A 421 32.24 0.89 -6.29
C ILE A 421 32.54 2.32 -6.73
N LEU A 422 33.81 2.68 -6.90
CA LEU A 422 34.18 3.98 -7.45
C LEU A 422 33.65 4.15 -8.87
N LEU A 423 33.70 3.09 -9.68
CA LEU A 423 33.07 3.09 -11.01
C LEU A 423 31.56 3.36 -10.89
N TYR A 424 30.88 2.69 -9.97
CA TYR A 424 29.44 2.88 -9.76
C TYR A 424 29.09 4.30 -9.28
N VAL A 425 29.88 4.86 -8.38
CA VAL A 425 29.73 6.25 -7.90
C VAL A 425 29.94 7.23 -9.06
N LEU A 426 30.97 7.02 -9.89
CA LEU A 426 31.22 7.85 -11.07
C LEU A 426 30.04 7.79 -12.06
N VAL A 427 29.50 6.60 -12.32
CA VAL A 427 28.31 6.41 -13.15
C VAL A 427 27.10 7.11 -12.53
N SER A 428 26.92 7.05 -11.21
CA SER A 428 25.81 7.68 -10.49
C SER A 428 25.86 9.21 -10.52
N LEU A 429 27.06 9.79 -10.64
CA LEU A 429 27.25 11.25 -10.77
C LEU A 429 27.08 11.75 -12.21
N THR A 430 27.40 10.95 -13.21
CA THR A 430 27.55 11.41 -14.60
C THR A 430 26.48 10.91 -15.57
N CYS A 431 25.90 9.74 -15.33
CA CYS A 431 25.01 9.06 -16.27
C CYS A 431 23.53 9.22 -15.89
N GLU A 432 22.64 8.99 -16.86
CA GLU A 432 21.19 8.93 -16.64
C GLU A 432 20.78 7.73 -15.77
N SER A 433 19.65 7.85 -15.07
CA SER A 433 19.14 6.82 -14.15
C SER A 433 18.98 5.45 -14.79
N LYS A 434 18.63 5.35 -16.09
CA LYS A 434 18.53 4.06 -16.80
C LYS A 434 19.87 3.32 -16.87
N THR A 435 20.95 4.04 -17.18
CA THR A 435 22.31 3.49 -17.22
C THR A 435 22.78 3.11 -15.82
N GLN A 436 22.49 3.95 -14.83
CA GLN A 436 22.82 3.66 -13.44
C GLN A 436 22.16 2.35 -12.96
N LEU A 437 20.87 2.14 -13.28
CA LEU A 437 20.15 0.92 -12.94
C LEU A 437 20.72 -0.32 -13.65
N LEU A 438 21.12 -0.20 -14.91
CA LEU A 438 21.77 -1.30 -15.64
C LEU A 438 23.11 -1.69 -14.99
N VAL A 439 23.96 -0.72 -14.67
CA VAL A 439 25.23 -0.98 -13.99
C VAL A 439 25.00 -1.56 -12.60
N ALA A 440 24.00 -1.04 -11.87
CA ALA A 440 23.60 -1.58 -10.57
C ALA A 440 23.18 -3.05 -10.68
N ALA A 441 22.41 -3.44 -11.69
CA ALA A 441 21.99 -4.82 -11.92
C ALA A 441 23.19 -5.74 -12.20
N ILE A 442 24.12 -5.32 -13.06
CA ILE A 442 25.34 -6.07 -13.37
C ILE A 442 26.21 -6.26 -12.13
N LEU A 443 26.45 -5.17 -11.37
CA LEU A 443 27.21 -5.22 -10.13
C LEU A 443 26.50 -6.06 -9.07
N SER A 444 25.17 -6.00 -8.98
CA SER A 444 24.39 -6.81 -8.04
C SER A 444 24.53 -8.30 -8.33
N ALA A 445 24.52 -8.71 -9.60
CA ALA A 445 24.79 -10.09 -9.98
C ALA A 445 26.23 -10.50 -9.61
N GLY A 446 27.21 -9.63 -9.85
CA GLY A 446 28.60 -9.86 -9.46
C GLY A 446 28.78 -10.00 -7.94
N TYR A 447 28.23 -9.09 -7.16
CA TYR A 447 28.28 -9.15 -5.69
C TYR A 447 27.47 -10.30 -5.12
N GLY A 448 26.39 -10.74 -5.78
CA GLY A 448 25.68 -11.97 -5.40
C GLY A 448 26.58 -13.21 -5.46
N LEU A 449 27.45 -13.29 -6.47
CA LEU A 449 28.47 -14.34 -6.55
C LEU A 449 29.54 -14.16 -5.45
N VAL A 450 29.93 -12.92 -5.15
CA VAL A 450 30.85 -12.65 -4.04
C VAL A 450 30.26 -13.07 -2.70
N MET A 451 28.97 -12.88 -2.48
CA MET A 451 28.30 -13.34 -1.26
C MET A 451 28.30 -14.86 -1.13
N MET A 452 28.22 -15.63 -2.21
CA MET A 452 28.42 -17.09 -2.15
C MET A 452 29.81 -17.44 -1.59
N MET A 453 30.82 -16.65 -1.92
CA MET A 453 32.18 -16.83 -1.39
C MET A 453 32.27 -16.43 0.08
N VAL A 454 31.54 -15.41 0.52
CA VAL A 454 31.45 -15.05 1.95
C VAL A 454 30.96 -16.25 2.78
N PHE A 455 29.94 -16.98 2.31
CA PHE A 455 29.47 -18.18 3.01
C PHE A 455 30.52 -19.28 3.09
N ILE A 456 31.30 -19.48 2.03
CA ILE A 456 32.43 -20.43 2.04
C ILE A 456 33.50 -19.97 3.04
N GLY A 457 33.80 -18.66 3.08
CA GLY A 457 34.74 -18.08 4.04
C GLY A 457 34.29 -18.29 5.49
N VAL A 458 33.00 -18.08 5.79
CA VAL A 458 32.42 -18.38 7.11
C VAL A 458 32.54 -19.87 7.43
N ALA A 459 32.28 -20.77 6.47
CA ALA A 459 32.41 -22.20 6.66
C ALA A 459 33.87 -22.63 6.94
N MET A 460 34.84 -22.05 6.23
CA MET A 460 36.27 -22.27 6.50
C MET A 460 36.65 -21.79 7.89
N GLN A 461 36.18 -20.59 8.29
CA GLN A 461 36.44 -20.04 9.61
C GLN A 461 35.87 -20.90 10.73
N ILE A 462 34.67 -21.48 10.55
CA ILE A 462 34.09 -22.44 11.50
C ILE A 462 34.99 -23.68 11.66
N ASN A 463 35.61 -24.14 10.59
CA ASN A 463 36.49 -25.31 10.61
C ASN A 463 37.84 -25.02 11.30
N GLU A 464 38.40 -23.82 11.11
CA GLU A 464 39.74 -23.45 11.62
C GLU A 464 39.72 -22.87 13.05
N ASP A 465 38.75 -22.01 13.34
CA ASP A 465 38.65 -21.24 14.59
C ASP A 465 37.47 -21.66 15.47
N GLY A 466 36.61 -22.56 14.97
CA GLY A 466 35.47 -23.11 15.68
C GLY A 466 34.20 -22.26 15.59
N ILE A 467 33.12 -22.79 16.20
CA ILE A 467 31.77 -22.19 16.17
C ILE A 467 31.71 -20.89 16.99
N LEU A 468 32.53 -20.77 18.03
CA LEU A 468 32.57 -19.60 18.92
C LEU A 468 33.47 -18.47 18.41
N ALA A 469 34.02 -18.59 17.20
CA ALA A 469 34.69 -17.47 16.55
C ALA A 469 33.69 -16.32 16.31
N PRO A 470 34.11 -15.04 16.34
CA PRO A 470 33.21 -13.89 16.29
C PRO A 470 32.24 -13.88 15.10
N SER A 471 32.75 -14.09 13.88
CA SER A 471 31.94 -14.12 12.66
C SER A 471 30.98 -15.31 12.62
N SER A 472 31.46 -16.49 13.04
CA SER A 472 30.68 -17.72 13.13
C SER A 472 29.55 -17.58 14.15
N LEU A 473 29.87 -17.03 15.33
CA LEU A 473 28.91 -16.76 16.39
C LEU A 473 27.83 -15.78 15.92
N PHE A 474 28.21 -14.70 15.25
CA PHE A 474 27.27 -13.75 14.65
C PHE A 474 26.35 -14.43 13.63
N PHE A 475 26.91 -15.23 12.73
CA PHE A 475 26.14 -15.97 11.73
C PHE A 475 25.11 -16.92 12.37
N PHE A 476 25.53 -17.73 13.34
CA PHE A 476 24.63 -18.68 14.02
C PHE A 476 23.57 -17.99 14.87
N LEU A 477 23.90 -16.88 15.53
CA LEU A 477 22.91 -16.10 16.29
C LEU A 477 21.89 -15.47 15.34
N MET A 478 22.32 -14.82 14.26
CA MET A 478 21.42 -14.24 13.27
C MET A 478 20.51 -15.29 12.63
N MET A 479 21.06 -16.42 12.19
CA MET A 479 20.26 -17.51 11.62
C MET A 479 19.32 -18.15 12.65
N GLY A 480 19.79 -18.32 13.89
CA GLY A 480 19.00 -18.82 15.00
C GLY A 480 17.80 -17.91 15.31
N GLU A 481 18.02 -16.59 15.36
CA GLU A 481 16.97 -15.60 15.54
C GLU A 481 15.92 -15.66 14.43
N TYR A 482 16.33 -15.72 13.16
CA TYR A 482 15.38 -15.84 12.04
C TYR A 482 14.57 -17.13 12.09
N ILE A 483 15.19 -18.26 12.45
CA ILE A 483 14.50 -19.54 12.58
C ILE A 483 13.50 -19.49 13.75
N ILE A 484 13.92 -19.00 14.91
CA ILE A 484 13.04 -18.88 16.08
C ILE A 484 11.89 -17.90 15.82
N ALA A 485 12.18 -16.74 15.21
CA ALA A 485 11.16 -15.78 14.81
C ALA A 485 10.13 -16.41 13.87
N ALA A 486 10.58 -17.17 12.86
CA ALA A 486 9.69 -17.89 11.95
C ALA A 486 8.86 -18.99 12.66
N LEU A 487 9.44 -19.74 13.61
CA LEU A 487 8.72 -20.75 14.39
C LEU A 487 7.61 -20.14 15.26
N VAL A 488 7.87 -18.96 15.80
CA VAL A 488 6.91 -18.20 16.60
C VAL A 488 5.82 -17.55 15.73
N HIS A 489 6.05 -17.43 14.41
CA HIS A 489 5.11 -16.95 13.39
C HIS A 489 4.73 -18.06 12.39
N PRO A 490 3.98 -19.10 12.81
CA PRO A 490 3.78 -20.31 12.00
C PRO A 490 3.11 -20.06 10.64
N LYS A 491 2.24 -19.04 10.52
CA LYS A 491 1.61 -18.65 9.25
C LYS A 491 2.64 -18.16 8.21
N GLU A 492 3.75 -17.61 8.66
CA GLU A 492 4.79 -16.98 7.84
C GLU A 492 6.08 -17.83 7.80
N PHE A 493 6.05 -19.06 8.34
CA PHE A 493 7.20 -19.96 8.32
C PHE A 493 7.73 -20.21 6.90
N TYR A 494 6.84 -20.18 5.91
CA TYR A 494 7.21 -20.33 4.49
C TYR A 494 8.13 -19.21 3.99
N CYS A 495 8.16 -18.03 4.63
CA CYS A 495 9.01 -16.91 4.23
C CYS A 495 10.51 -17.27 4.35
N LEU A 496 10.88 -18.15 5.28
CA LEU A 496 12.27 -18.54 5.53
C LEU A 496 12.96 -19.13 4.28
N LYS A 497 12.21 -19.82 3.40
CA LYS A 497 12.75 -20.37 2.15
C LYS A 497 13.33 -19.29 1.22
N TYR A 498 12.82 -18.05 1.32
CA TYR A 498 13.28 -16.91 0.53
C TYR A 498 14.46 -16.18 1.18
N GLY A 499 14.78 -16.48 2.44
CA GLY A 499 15.89 -15.86 3.17
C GLY A 499 17.27 -16.10 2.53
N VAL A 500 17.44 -17.16 1.75
CA VAL A 500 18.69 -17.40 0.99
C VAL A 500 18.96 -16.25 0.03
N ILE A 501 17.96 -15.84 -0.75
CA ILE A 501 18.11 -14.75 -1.73
C ILE A 501 18.38 -13.44 -1.00
N TYR A 502 17.68 -13.19 0.10
CA TYR A 502 17.92 -12.04 0.94
C TYR A 502 19.38 -11.92 1.40
N LEU A 503 19.95 -13.01 1.92
CA LEU A 503 21.35 -13.01 2.35
C LEU A 503 22.33 -12.91 1.17
N MET A 504 21.99 -13.48 0.01
CA MET A 504 22.81 -13.38 -1.21
C MET A 504 22.90 -11.96 -1.75
N THR A 505 21.84 -11.17 -1.64
CA THR A 505 21.76 -9.83 -2.22
C THR A 505 22.13 -8.73 -1.23
N VAL A 506 22.64 -9.05 -0.03
CA VAL A 506 22.99 -8.05 1.00
C VAL A 506 23.85 -6.89 0.45
N PRO A 507 24.94 -7.09 -0.31
CA PRO A 507 25.72 -5.98 -0.84
C PRO A 507 25.01 -5.17 -1.92
N SER A 508 24.10 -5.79 -2.66
CA SER A 508 23.25 -5.07 -3.60
C SER A 508 22.30 -4.13 -2.83
N MET A 509 21.62 -4.64 -1.81
CA MET A 509 20.53 -3.95 -1.14
C MET A 509 20.98 -2.98 -0.04
N TYR A 510 22.06 -3.29 0.67
CA TYR A 510 22.58 -2.48 1.78
C TYR A 510 23.76 -1.58 1.40
N MET A 511 24.28 -1.68 0.18
CA MET A 511 25.37 -0.82 -0.31
C MET A 511 25.03 -0.17 -1.66
N LEU A 512 24.81 -0.94 -2.73
CA LEU A 512 24.55 -0.34 -4.06
C LEU A 512 23.24 0.45 -4.11
N LEU A 513 22.16 -0.10 -3.53
CA LEU A 513 20.86 0.57 -3.48
C LEU A 513 20.89 1.85 -2.65
N VAL A 514 21.64 1.87 -1.54
CA VAL A 514 21.80 3.05 -0.70
C VAL A 514 22.55 4.14 -1.46
N ILE A 515 23.64 3.78 -2.16
CA ILE A 515 24.37 4.70 -3.06
C ILE A 515 23.41 5.24 -4.13
N TYR A 516 22.67 4.37 -4.82
CA TYR A 516 21.70 4.81 -5.82
C TYR A 516 20.69 5.82 -5.28
N SER A 517 20.14 5.54 -4.09
CA SER A 517 19.10 6.35 -3.47
C SER A 517 19.59 7.75 -3.09
N VAL A 518 20.77 7.84 -2.46
CA VAL A 518 21.36 9.12 -2.06
C VAL A 518 21.77 9.95 -3.29
N PHE A 519 22.33 9.32 -4.32
CA PHE A 519 22.78 9.99 -5.55
C PHE A 519 21.64 10.37 -6.52
N ASN A 520 20.41 9.93 -6.25
CA ASN A 520 19.22 10.31 -7.04
C ASN A 520 18.15 11.02 -6.18
N MET A 521 18.54 11.65 -5.07
CA MET A 521 17.65 12.50 -4.25
C MET A 521 17.12 13.71 -5.03
N ASN A 522 17.82 14.14 -6.08
CA ASN A 522 17.40 15.24 -6.93
C ASN A 522 16.23 14.88 -7.86
N ASN A 523 15.98 13.59 -8.07
CA ASN A 523 14.83 13.14 -8.83
C ASN A 523 13.63 13.07 -7.88
N VAL A 524 12.59 13.86 -8.13
CA VAL A 524 11.33 13.83 -7.35
C VAL A 524 10.14 13.29 -8.15
N SER A 525 10.41 12.57 -9.25
CA SER A 525 9.38 11.93 -10.05
C SER A 525 8.72 10.77 -9.29
N TRP A 526 7.41 10.60 -9.55
CA TRP A 526 6.53 9.76 -8.73
C TRP A 526 6.27 8.38 -9.35
N GLY A 527 6.82 8.05 -10.53
CA GLY A 527 6.48 6.81 -11.24
C GLY A 527 7.45 5.65 -11.08
N THR A 528 6.90 4.48 -10.74
CA THR A 528 7.43 3.16 -11.10
C THR A 528 7.16 2.81 -12.57
N ARG A 529 6.10 3.40 -13.17
CA ARG A 529 5.57 3.09 -14.51
C ARG A 529 5.33 4.35 -15.36
N GLU A 530 6.29 5.28 -15.44
CA GLU A 530 6.13 6.46 -16.31
C GLU A 530 6.04 6.03 -17.78
N VAL A 531 4.82 6.02 -18.32
CA VAL A 531 4.61 6.04 -19.76
C VAL A 531 5.07 7.42 -20.21
N THR A 532 6.28 7.50 -20.76
CA THR A 532 6.70 8.68 -21.51
C THR A 532 5.67 8.89 -22.61
N VAL A 533 4.84 9.92 -22.50
CA VAL A 533 3.95 10.34 -23.57
C VAL A 533 4.85 10.74 -24.74
N ALA A 534 5.00 9.83 -25.69
CA ALA A 534 5.66 10.16 -26.94
C ALA A 534 4.82 11.26 -27.61
N PRO A 535 5.41 12.41 -28.01
CA PRO A 535 4.67 13.38 -28.80
C PRO A 535 4.16 12.70 -30.07
N LYS A 536 2.84 12.72 -30.30
CA LYS A 536 2.23 12.15 -31.50
C LYS A 536 2.77 12.90 -32.72
N ALA A 537 3.22 12.12 -33.71
CA ALA A 537 3.57 12.62 -35.03
C ALA A 537 2.35 13.31 -35.67
N VAL A 538 2.59 14.50 -36.24
CA VAL A 538 1.60 15.24 -37.04
C VAL A 538 1.20 14.38 -38.25
N PRO A 539 -0.10 14.20 -38.54
CA PRO A 539 -0.54 13.40 -39.69
C PRO A 539 -0.17 14.14 -40.98
N GLY A 540 0.83 13.64 -41.72
CA GLY A 540 1.20 14.17 -43.03
C GLY A 540 2.69 14.09 -43.41
N GLU A 541 3.59 13.84 -42.46
CA GLU A 541 5.01 13.66 -42.80
C GLU A 541 5.31 12.21 -43.22
N PRO A 542 6.07 11.98 -44.31
CA PRO A 542 6.51 10.65 -44.68
C PRO A 542 7.41 10.10 -43.56
N LYS A 543 7.02 8.95 -43.00
CA LYS A 543 7.84 8.19 -42.04
C LYS A 543 9.25 8.04 -42.62
N LYS A 544 10.24 8.70 -42.01
CA LYS A 544 11.65 8.35 -42.23
C LYS A 544 11.78 6.85 -41.93
N PRO A 545 12.49 6.07 -42.77
CA PRO A 545 12.67 4.64 -42.53
C PRO A 545 13.24 4.47 -41.11
N GLU A 546 12.53 3.73 -40.28
CA GLU A 546 12.99 3.37 -38.94
C GLU A 546 14.36 2.71 -39.10
N LYS A 547 15.41 3.40 -38.62
CA LYS A 547 16.70 2.75 -38.41
C LYS A 547 16.41 1.60 -37.46
N LYS A 548 16.63 0.36 -37.92
CA LYS A 548 16.66 -0.84 -37.06
C LYS A 548 17.45 -0.46 -35.81
N LYS A 549 16.78 -0.35 -34.65
CA LYS A 549 17.45 -0.10 -33.37
C LYS A 549 18.36 -1.31 -33.16
N ALA A 550 19.67 -1.12 -33.32
CA ALA A 550 20.62 -2.13 -32.87
C ALA A 550 20.33 -2.39 -31.38
N SER A 551 20.40 -3.65 -30.95
CA SER A 551 20.23 -4.03 -29.55
C SER A 551 21.05 -3.09 -28.66
N MET A 552 20.42 -2.50 -27.63
CA MET A 552 21.05 -1.60 -26.65
C MET A 552 22.32 -2.20 -26.03
N VAL A 553 22.40 -3.53 -25.99
CA VAL A 553 23.56 -4.32 -25.57
C VAL A 553 24.76 -4.08 -26.49
N VAL A 554 24.55 -4.03 -27.81
CA VAL A 554 25.60 -3.79 -28.81
C VAL A 554 26.14 -2.36 -28.67
N GLU A 555 25.27 -1.37 -28.50
CA GLU A 555 25.69 0.02 -28.30
C GLU A 555 26.47 0.21 -26.98
N THR A 556 26.08 -0.49 -25.92
CA THR A 556 26.78 -0.49 -24.64
C THR A 556 28.14 -1.19 -24.73
N LEU A 557 28.22 -2.33 -25.44
CA LEU A 557 29.49 -3.02 -25.73
C LEU A 557 30.44 -2.14 -26.53
N HIS A 558 29.94 -1.31 -27.46
CA HIS A 558 30.75 -0.32 -28.17
C HIS A 558 31.31 0.76 -27.25
N LYS A 559 30.50 1.30 -26.31
CA LYS A 559 30.98 2.28 -25.32
C LYS A 559 32.01 1.69 -24.36
N VAL A 560 31.81 0.44 -23.93
CA VAL A 560 32.77 -0.31 -23.11
C VAL A 560 34.06 -0.58 -23.88
N ARG A 561 33.97 -0.99 -25.16
CA ARG A 561 35.13 -1.14 -26.05
C ARG A 561 35.91 0.16 -26.14
N ASP A 562 35.23 1.27 -26.42
CA ASP A 562 35.89 2.57 -26.61
C ASP A 562 36.55 3.07 -25.31
N PHE A 563 35.95 2.77 -24.15
CA PHE A 563 36.55 3.02 -22.83
C PHE A 563 37.81 2.16 -22.59
N PHE A 564 37.74 0.84 -22.83
CA PHE A 564 38.91 -0.04 -22.65
C PHE A 564 40.03 0.22 -23.68
N MET A 565 39.68 0.62 -24.91
CA MET A 565 40.64 1.07 -25.93
C MET A 565 41.35 2.37 -25.53
N SER A 566 40.69 3.24 -24.76
CA SER A 566 41.30 4.46 -24.21
C SER A 566 42.26 4.19 -23.04
N CYS A 567 42.21 3.02 -22.42
CA CYS A 567 42.96 2.70 -21.20
C CYS A 567 44.12 1.70 -21.40
N SER A 568 44.32 1.17 -22.62
CA SER A 568 45.33 0.13 -22.88
C SER A 568 46.23 0.46 -24.06
N SER A 569 47.55 0.51 -23.82
CA SER A 569 48.59 0.76 -24.84
C SER A 569 49.14 -0.52 -25.48
N ASP A 570 48.71 -1.71 -25.02
CA ASP A 570 49.28 -3.00 -25.45
C ASP A 570 48.45 -3.67 -26.57
N PRO A 571 49.00 -3.83 -27.79
CA PRO A 571 48.27 -4.36 -28.94
C PRO A 571 47.78 -5.81 -28.79
N LYS A 572 48.38 -6.62 -27.90
CA LYS A 572 47.94 -8.02 -27.67
C LYS A 572 46.64 -8.09 -26.88
N HIS A 573 46.50 -7.24 -25.85
CA HIS A 573 45.27 -7.14 -25.07
C HIS A 573 44.11 -6.59 -25.92
N LEU A 574 44.40 -5.66 -26.83
CA LEU A 574 43.41 -5.09 -27.75
C LEU A 574 42.85 -6.15 -28.71
N LEU A 575 43.69 -7.04 -29.23
CA LEU A 575 43.26 -8.14 -30.09
C LEU A 575 42.36 -9.12 -29.34
N MET A 576 42.76 -9.50 -28.11
CA MET A 576 42.01 -10.45 -27.28
C MET A 576 40.64 -9.92 -26.88
N ILE A 577 40.54 -8.63 -26.54
CA ILE A 577 39.28 -7.94 -26.23
C ILE A 577 38.39 -7.88 -27.48
N ASN A 578 38.96 -7.56 -28.64
CA ASN A 578 38.21 -7.50 -29.90
C ASN A 578 37.66 -8.88 -30.32
N ASP A 579 38.46 -9.93 -30.22
CA ASP A 579 38.05 -11.30 -30.56
C ASP A 579 36.96 -11.81 -29.60
N SER A 580 37.08 -11.50 -28.31
CA SER A 580 36.08 -11.86 -27.30
C SER A 580 34.75 -11.12 -27.53
N LEU A 581 34.81 -9.84 -27.91
CA LEU A 581 33.62 -9.03 -28.22
C LEU A 581 32.91 -9.48 -29.50
N MET A 582 33.68 -9.89 -30.53
CA MET A 582 33.13 -10.44 -31.76
C MET A 582 32.41 -11.77 -31.50
N ALA A 583 32.96 -12.64 -30.66
CA ALA A 583 32.31 -13.89 -30.25
C ALA A 583 31.02 -13.67 -29.45
N ILE A 584 30.98 -12.62 -28.61
CA ILE A 584 29.76 -12.24 -27.88
C ILE A 584 28.69 -11.71 -28.85
N ARG A 585 29.09 -10.87 -29.81
CA ARG A 585 28.18 -10.32 -30.82
C ARG A 585 27.51 -11.41 -31.65
N GLU A 586 28.27 -12.39 -32.11
CA GLU A 586 27.72 -13.51 -32.89
C GLU A 586 26.70 -14.34 -32.10
N LYS A 587 26.93 -14.51 -30.79
CA LYS A 587 25.98 -15.19 -29.90
C LYS A 587 24.71 -14.36 -29.64
N VAL A 588 24.83 -13.05 -29.49
CA VAL A 588 23.69 -12.15 -29.30
C VAL A 588 22.81 -12.12 -30.55
N ASP A 589 23.40 -11.99 -31.74
CA ASP A 589 22.66 -12.02 -33.01
C ASP A 589 21.92 -13.35 -33.20
N HIS A 590 22.51 -14.47 -32.76
CA HIS A 590 21.86 -15.79 -32.79
C HIS A 590 20.70 -15.92 -31.79
N ILE A 591 20.78 -15.26 -30.63
CA ILE A 591 19.70 -15.23 -29.63
C ILE A 591 18.55 -14.37 -30.14
N ASP A 592 18.83 -13.19 -30.70
CA ASP A 592 17.82 -12.30 -31.26
C ASP A 592 17.03 -12.98 -32.39
N GLN A 593 17.70 -13.77 -33.25
CA GLN A 593 17.02 -14.59 -34.24
C GLN A 593 16.09 -15.64 -33.62
N LYS A 594 16.52 -16.33 -32.56
CA LYS A 594 15.68 -17.32 -31.87
C LYS A 594 14.48 -16.71 -31.16
N VAL A 595 14.64 -15.50 -30.62
CA VAL A 595 13.54 -14.76 -29.99
C VAL A 595 12.52 -14.34 -31.05
N LEU A 596 12.98 -13.86 -32.22
CA LEU A 596 12.10 -13.56 -33.37
C LEU A 596 11.36 -14.80 -33.88
N ASP A 597 12.05 -15.94 -33.98
CA ASP A 597 11.44 -17.22 -34.37
C ASP A 597 10.41 -17.69 -33.32
N LEU A 598 10.69 -17.49 -32.03
CA LEU A 598 9.75 -17.79 -30.93
C LEU A 598 8.54 -16.87 -30.94
N GLU A 599 8.73 -15.56 -31.16
CA GLU A 599 7.66 -14.59 -31.28
C GLU A 599 6.72 -14.92 -32.44
N THR A 600 7.27 -15.28 -33.60
CA THR A 600 6.46 -15.71 -34.76
C THR A 600 5.69 -17.01 -34.51
N ILE A 601 6.24 -17.94 -33.72
CA ILE A 601 5.53 -19.16 -33.31
C ILE A 601 4.41 -18.87 -32.28
N THR A 602 4.59 -17.89 -31.38
CA THR A 602 3.55 -17.51 -30.40
C THR A 602 2.40 -16.70 -31.00
N LEU A 603 2.63 -15.98 -32.10
CA LEU A 603 1.62 -15.10 -32.71
C LEU A 603 0.71 -15.81 -33.73
N ASP A 604 1.10 -16.98 -34.25
CA ASP A 604 0.29 -17.78 -35.16
C ASP A 604 0.49 -19.30 -34.92
N PRO A 605 -0.43 -19.97 -34.20
CA PRO A 605 -0.30 -21.40 -33.89
C PRO A 605 -0.49 -22.34 -35.10
N ASP A 606 -0.94 -21.83 -36.26
CA ASP A 606 -1.22 -22.59 -37.48
C ASP A 606 -0.16 -22.42 -38.58
N ALA A 607 0.93 -21.65 -38.33
CA ALA A 607 1.99 -21.46 -39.30
C ALA A 607 2.70 -22.78 -39.65
N GLU A 608 2.67 -23.17 -40.93
CA GLU A 608 3.27 -24.40 -41.46
C GLU A 608 4.74 -24.54 -41.05
N ARG A 609 5.07 -25.65 -40.36
CA ARG A 609 6.43 -25.99 -39.97
C ARG A 609 7.35 -26.04 -41.19
N PRO A 610 8.42 -25.22 -41.28
CA PRO A 610 9.40 -25.41 -42.34
C PRO A 610 10.14 -26.73 -42.11
N ARG A 611 10.08 -27.60 -43.12
CA ARG A 611 10.77 -28.90 -43.16
C ARG A 611 12.26 -28.71 -42.89
N LYS A 612 12.79 -29.43 -41.89
CA LYS A 612 14.23 -29.66 -41.72
C LYS A 612 14.76 -30.37 -42.97
N SER A 613 15.67 -29.75 -43.71
CA SER A 613 16.55 -30.46 -44.65
C SER A 613 18.00 -30.41 -44.18
N THR A 614 18.57 -31.59 -44.16
CA THR A 614 19.92 -31.95 -43.74
C THR A 614 20.97 -31.60 -44.80
N TRP A 615 22.08 -31.01 -44.34
CA TRP A 615 23.44 -30.97 -44.89
C TRP A 615 23.76 -31.67 -46.23
N LYS A 616 24.39 -30.93 -47.17
CA LYS A 616 25.77 -31.19 -47.69
C LYS A 616 26.23 -30.23 -48.82
N SER A 617 27.44 -29.70 -48.63
CA SER A 617 28.56 -29.37 -49.56
C SER A 617 28.35 -29.19 -51.08
N GLY A 618 28.98 -28.14 -51.63
CA GLY A 618 29.75 -28.23 -52.88
C GLY A 618 29.57 -27.14 -53.95
N THR A 619 30.57 -26.27 -54.07
CA THR A 619 31.26 -25.83 -55.32
C THR A 619 30.53 -25.12 -56.50
N THR A 620 31.06 -23.92 -56.81
CA THR A 620 31.36 -23.30 -58.13
C THR A 620 30.28 -22.78 -59.10
N MET A 621 30.44 -21.48 -59.43
CA MET A 621 30.52 -20.85 -60.78
C MET A 621 29.27 -20.49 -61.60
N LEU A 622 29.26 -19.19 -61.97
CA LEU A 622 28.94 -18.55 -63.26
C LEU A 622 27.51 -18.53 -63.86
N GLU A 623 27.10 -17.27 -64.11
CA GLU A 623 26.57 -16.75 -65.40
C GLU A 623 25.07 -16.78 -65.71
N GLY A 624 24.54 -15.61 -66.06
CA GLY A 624 23.80 -15.46 -67.33
C GLY A 624 22.27 -15.38 -67.31
N THR A 625 21.78 -14.15 -67.53
CA THR A 625 20.75 -13.78 -68.54
C THR A 625 19.27 -14.18 -68.36
N LYS A 626 18.39 -13.15 -68.44
CA LYS A 626 16.94 -13.20 -68.78
C LYS A 626 16.74 -13.70 -70.24
N PRO A 627 15.53 -13.78 -70.89
CA PRO A 627 14.15 -13.42 -70.49
C PRO A 627 12.97 -14.30 -71.02
N SER A 628 11.74 -13.90 -70.66
CA SER A 628 10.48 -13.89 -71.45
C SER A 628 9.63 -15.17 -71.64
N LYS A 629 8.31 -15.06 -71.35
CA LYS A 629 7.14 -15.08 -72.29
C LYS A 629 5.81 -15.34 -71.54
N MET A 630 4.81 -14.45 -71.69
CA MET A 630 3.53 -14.60 -72.47
C MET A 630 2.48 -15.51 -71.80
N SER A 631 1.15 -15.33 -71.86
CA SER A 631 0.21 -14.32 -72.41
C SER A 631 -1.25 -14.83 -72.15
N VAL A 632 -2.25 -14.04 -72.57
CA VAL A 632 -3.68 -14.38 -72.90
C VAL A 632 -4.70 -14.08 -71.77
N HIS A 633 -5.39 -12.91 -71.80
CA HIS A 633 -6.74 -12.59 -72.39
C HIS A 633 -7.92 -13.23 -71.60
N SER A 634 -9.08 -12.61 -71.32
CA SER A 634 -9.88 -11.57 -72.01
C SER A 634 -11.10 -11.07 -71.18
N ARG A 635 -11.27 -9.75 -71.02
CA ARG A 635 -12.38 -8.83 -71.46
C ARG A 635 -13.89 -9.03 -71.05
N PRO A 636 -14.81 -8.00 -71.22
CA PRO A 636 -15.49 -7.29 -70.11
C PRO A 636 -17.01 -6.95 -70.33
N SER A 637 -17.52 -5.89 -69.64
CA SER A 637 -18.72 -5.02 -69.87
C SER A 637 -19.83 -5.14 -68.78
N ALA A 638 -20.66 -4.16 -68.38
CA ALA A 638 -20.96 -2.78 -68.81
C ALA A 638 -21.70 -1.97 -67.69
N LEU A 639 -21.60 -0.62 -67.79
CA LEU A 639 -22.51 0.49 -67.41
C LEU A 639 -23.66 0.36 -66.37
N ARG A 640 -23.79 1.39 -65.50
CA ARG A 640 -24.93 2.36 -65.49
C ARG A 640 -24.64 3.62 -64.65
N LYS A 641 -25.09 4.78 -65.16
CA LYS A 641 -24.94 6.15 -64.62
C LYS A 641 -26.35 6.71 -64.29
N LYS A 642 -26.50 7.55 -63.26
CA LYS A 642 -27.52 8.62 -63.21
C LYS A 642 -27.17 9.73 -62.21
N SER A 643 -27.21 10.96 -62.71
CA SER A 643 -27.23 12.29 -62.07
C SER A 643 -28.65 12.62 -61.56
N THR A 644 -28.99 13.64 -60.75
CA THR A 644 -28.73 15.11 -60.71
C THR A 644 -29.35 15.70 -59.42
N LEU A 645 -28.87 16.84 -58.88
CA LEU A 645 -29.54 18.17 -58.88
C LEU A 645 -29.08 19.10 -57.72
N ASP A 646 -28.79 20.36 -58.08
CA ASP A 646 -28.38 21.53 -57.27
C ASP A 646 -29.50 22.18 -56.42
N LYS A 647 -29.14 22.97 -55.38
CA LYS A 647 -29.26 24.46 -55.33
C LYS A 647 -29.18 25.13 -53.92
N HIS A 648 -28.41 26.25 -53.91
CA HIS A 648 -28.51 27.52 -53.14
C HIS A 648 -28.08 27.52 -51.64
N GLY A 649 -27.29 28.46 -51.09
CA GLY A 649 -26.76 29.76 -51.54
C GLY A 649 -27.19 30.90 -50.58
N GLY A 650 -26.26 31.59 -49.91
CA GLY A 650 -26.56 32.82 -49.14
C GLY A 650 -25.42 33.32 -48.23
N ILE A 651 -24.98 34.56 -48.44
CA ILE A 651 -23.83 35.29 -47.87
C ILE A 651 -24.38 36.47 -47.01
N TYR A 652 -23.86 36.88 -45.84
CA TYR A 652 -22.82 37.91 -45.55
C TYR A 652 -22.99 38.41 -44.07
N PRO A 653 -22.08 39.24 -43.51
CA PRO A 653 -21.76 39.37 -42.08
C PRO A 653 -22.23 40.72 -41.49
N ASN A 654 -22.09 40.92 -40.17
CA ASN A 654 -21.55 42.17 -39.63
C ASN A 654 -21.35 42.18 -38.11
N SER A 655 -20.27 42.87 -37.74
CA SER A 655 -19.86 43.34 -36.43
C SER A 655 -20.81 44.38 -35.82
N SER A 656 -20.92 44.42 -34.50
CA SER A 656 -21.04 45.68 -33.73
C SER A 656 -20.48 45.48 -32.32
N LEU A 657 -19.57 46.37 -31.95
CA LEU A 657 -19.09 46.62 -30.59
C LEU A 657 -20.18 47.37 -29.81
N VAL A 658 -20.41 47.02 -28.54
CA VAL A 658 -20.83 47.96 -27.49
C VAL A 658 -20.22 47.52 -26.15
N ASP A 659 -19.68 48.51 -25.46
CA ASP A 659 -18.93 48.50 -24.22
C ASP A 659 -19.74 48.15 -22.96
N GLU A 660 -18.96 47.94 -21.91
CA GLU A 660 -19.25 47.74 -20.48
C GLU A 660 -20.33 48.68 -19.91
N GLU A 661 -21.32 48.14 -19.20
CA GLU A 661 -21.89 48.76 -18.01
C GLU A 661 -22.18 47.69 -16.94
N SER A 662 -21.75 48.03 -15.73
CA SER A 662 -21.94 47.35 -14.46
C SER A 662 -23.40 47.36 -14.02
N ASP A 663 -23.90 46.23 -13.50
CA ASP A 663 -24.99 46.23 -12.52
C ASP A 663 -24.88 44.98 -11.63
N ASP A 664 -24.49 45.22 -10.37
CA ASP A 664 -24.78 44.36 -9.23
C ASP A 664 -26.25 44.61 -8.82
N ASP A 665 -27.16 43.66 -9.03
CA ASP A 665 -28.05 43.15 -7.96
C ASP A 665 -28.97 42.01 -8.46
N ASP A 666 -29.21 41.06 -7.56
CA ASP A 666 -30.31 40.08 -7.52
C ASP A 666 -30.65 39.23 -8.77
N SER A 667 -29.97 38.07 -8.88
CA SER A 667 -30.62 36.85 -9.41
C SER A 667 -30.15 35.59 -8.67
N LEU A 668 -30.90 35.25 -7.61
CA LEU A 668 -30.96 33.91 -7.05
C LEU A 668 -31.58 32.96 -8.09
N ASP A 669 -30.79 32.41 -9.04
CA ASP A 669 -30.94 31.04 -9.58
C ASP A 669 -30.03 30.63 -10.76
N THR A 670 -29.02 31.40 -11.16
CA THR A 670 -28.09 30.94 -12.21
C THR A 670 -26.89 30.20 -11.63
N LEU A 671 -26.98 28.86 -11.65
CA LEU A 671 -25.82 27.96 -11.59
C LEU A 671 -24.86 28.31 -12.75
N SER A 672 -23.55 28.26 -12.51
CA SER A 672 -22.51 28.54 -13.52
C SER A 672 -22.70 27.69 -14.79
N ASP A 673 -22.92 28.36 -15.92
CA ASP A 673 -23.06 27.75 -17.25
C ASP A 673 -21.81 26.92 -17.67
N ASP A 674 -20.66 27.16 -17.04
CA ASP A 674 -19.39 26.48 -17.33
C ASP A 674 -19.35 24.99 -16.93
N LEU A 675 -20.24 24.55 -16.02
CA LEU A 675 -20.29 23.16 -15.54
C LEU A 675 -21.19 22.25 -16.40
N GLN A 676 -22.02 22.82 -17.27
CA GLN A 676 -23.05 22.10 -18.04
C GLN A 676 -22.56 21.55 -19.39
N ASN A 677 -21.42 22.02 -19.89
CA ASN A 677 -20.98 21.80 -21.28
C ASN A 677 -19.81 20.80 -21.47
N ASN A 678 -19.55 19.92 -20.50
CA ASN A 678 -18.47 18.94 -20.60
C ASN A 678 -18.93 17.66 -21.31
N ASN A 679 -18.25 17.26 -22.40
CA ASN A 679 -18.64 16.08 -23.18
C ASN A 679 -18.36 14.74 -22.47
N TRP A 680 -17.44 14.71 -21.50
CA TRP A 680 -17.15 13.48 -20.74
C TRP A 680 -18.35 12.97 -19.93
N LEU A 681 -19.33 13.83 -19.61
CA LEU A 681 -20.58 13.44 -18.96
C LEU A 681 -21.39 12.44 -19.82
N TYR A 682 -21.20 12.47 -21.13
CA TYR A 682 -21.92 11.66 -22.12
C TYR A 682 -21.06 10.55 -22.72
N SER A 683 -19.95 10.17 -22.08
CA SER A 683 -19.10 9.07 -22.57
C SER A 683 -19.90 7.76 -22.66
N ASP A 684 -19.60 6.91 -23.65
CA ASP A 684 -20.35 5.66 -23.93
C ASP A 684 -20.53 4.77 -22.68
N GLU A 685 -19.55 4.75 -21.79
CA GLU A 685 -19.60 3.99 -20.53
C GLU A 685 -20.57 4.59 -19.49
N LEU A 686 -20.80 5.91 -19.55
CA LEU A 686 -21.59 6.71 -18.61
C LEU A 686 -22.98 7.10 -19.12
N ILE A 687 -23.33 6.86 -20.40
CA ILE A 687 -24.62 7.22 -21.02
C ILE A 687 -25.85 6.79 -20.21
N ARG A 688 -25.74 5.72 -19.40
CA ARG A 688 -26.84 5.19 -18.59
C ARG A 688 -26.90 5.76 -17.16
N GLY A 689 -25.94 6.59 -16.77
CA GLY A 689 -25.85 7.23 -15.46
C GLY A 689 -26.75 8.47 -15.35
N HIS A 690 -27.21 8.78 -14.15
CA HIS A 690 -27.99 9.98 -13.88
C HIS A 690 -27.05 11.14 -13.52
N VAL A 691 -27.06 12.21 -14.32
CA VAL A 691 -26.28 13.42 -14.03
C VAL A 691 -27.01 14.27 -13.00
N THR A 692 -26.31 14.66 -11.94
CA THR A 692 -26.82 15.45 -10.81
C THR A 692 -25.84 16.55 -10.47
N PHE A 693 -26.31 17.64 -9.87
CA PHE A 693 -25.46 18.76 -9.44
C PHE A 693 -25.15 18.68 -7.95
N LEU A 694 -24.05 19.33 -7.55
CA LEU A 694 -23.68 19.47 -6.15
C LEU A 694 -24.63 20.43 -5.42
N GLU A 695 -24.76 20.28 -4.11
CA GLU A 695 -25.39 21.30 -3.28
C GLU A 695 -24.53 22.57 -3.27
N LYS A 696 -25.15 23.76 -3.30
CA LYS A 696 -24.42 25.05 -3.35
C LYS A 696 -23.40 25.18 -2.19
N LYS A 697 -23.72 24.68 -1.00
CA LYS A 697 -22.82 24.66 0.17
C LYS A 697 -21.57 23.82 -0.09
N GLU A 698 -21.74 22.62 -0.64
CA GLU A 698 -20.64 21.72 -1.00
C GLU A 698 -19.79 22.32 -2.13
N GLU A 699 -20.41 22.93 -3.14
CA GLU A 699 -19.68 23.58 -4.24
C GLU A 699 -18.80 24.74 -3.76
N LEU A 700 -19.34 25.61 -2.89
CA LEU A 700 -18.58 26.71 -2.27
C LEU A 700 -17.42 26.19 -1.41
N PHE A 701 -17.64 25.11 -0.66
CA PHE A 701 -16.57 24.46 0.09
C PHE A 701 -15.42 24.02 -0.83
N TRP A 702 -15.73 23.33 -1.93
CA TRP A 702 -14.71 22.87 -2.87
C TRP A 702 -13.93 24.02 -3.52
N LYS A 703 -14.62 25.10 -3.93
CA LYS A 703 -13.98 26.30 -4.48
C LYS A 703 -12.98 26.91 -3.49
N LYS A 704 -13.40 27.12 -2.23
CA LYS A 704 -12.52 27.64 -1.16
C LYS A 704 -11.32 26.73 -0.89
N LEU A 705 -11.53 25.41 -0.84
CA LEU A 705 -10.46 24.45 -0.58
C LEU A 705 -9.43 24.41 -1.74
N LEU A 706 -9.92 24.49 -2.98
CA LEU A 706 -9.08 24.61 -4.17
C LEU A 706 -8.21 25.86 -4.09
N ASP A 707 -8.83 27.02 -3.91
CA ASP A 707 -8.11 28.30 -3.89
C ASP A 707 -7.07 28.38 -2.76
N ALA A 708 -7.39 27.83 -1.58
CA ALA A 708 -6.49 27.88 -0.42
C ALA A 708 -5.30 26.92 -0.53
N TYR A 709 -5.51 25.67 -0.95
CA TYR A 709 -4.49 24.62 -0.80
C TYR A 709 -4.26 23.75 -2.05
N LEU A 710 -5.30 23.50 -2.84
CA LEU A 710 -5.30 22.43 -3.84
C LEU A 710 -5.18 22.91 -5.29
N HIS A 711 -5.19 24.21 -5.56
CA HIS A 711 -5.01 24.75 -6.92
C HIS A 711 -3.62 24.40 -7.45
N PRO A 712 -3.47 23.96 -8.72
CA PRO A 712 -2.17 23.70 -9.32
C PRO A 712 -1.27 24.92 -9.18
N VAL A 713 -0.07 24.72 -8.65
CA VAL A 713 0.90 25.79 -8.59
C VAL A 713 2.08 25.43 -9.47
N GLU A 714 2.47 26.40 -10.30
CA GLU A 714 3.71 26.34 -11.04
C GLU A 714 4.85 26.72 -10.11
N ASP A 715 5.52 25.71 -9.56
CA ASP A 715 6.84 25.90 -8.96
C ASP A 715 7.83 26.32 -10.06
N ASP A 716 8.77 27.20 -9.73
CA ASP A 716 9.95 27.47 -10.58
C ASP A 716 10.77 26.18 -10.69
N LYS A 717 10.49 25.42 -11.76
CA LYS A 717 11.07 24.10 -12.00
C LYS A 717 12.60 24.15 -12.04
N GLU A 718 13.17 25.26 -12.50
CA GLU A 718 14.63 25.43 -12.58
C GLU A 718 15.24 25.69 -11.22
N LYS A 719 14.62 26.55 -10.39
CA LYS A 719 15.06 26.76 -9.01
C LYS A 719 14.95 25.48 -8.18
N VAL A 720 13.80 24.80 -8.23
CA VAL A 720 13.58 23.55 -7.48
C VAL A 720 14.57 22.48 -7.91
N ALA A 721 14.83 22.32 -9.22
CA ALA A 721 15.82 21.36 -9.71
C ALA A 721 17.25 21.69 -9.25
N ARG A 722 17.63 22.97 -9.18
CA ARG A 722 18.93 23.40 -8.64
C ARG A 722 19.04 23.11 -7.14
N ASP A 723 18.06 23.52 -6.36
CA ASP A 723 18.07 23.33 -4.89
C ASP A 723 18.10 21.83 -4.52
N LEU A 724 17.36 21.00 -5.26
CA LEU A 724 17.36 19.55 -5.11
C LEU A 724 18.72 18.91 -5.48
N LYS A 725 19.39 19.44 -6.50
CA LYS A 725 20.74 19.01 -6.88
C LYS A 725 21.76 19.39 -5.81
N ASP A 726 21.69 20.59 -5.27
CA ASP A 726 22.56 21.04 -4.18
C ASP A 726 22.35 20.21 -2.90
N LEU A 727 21.10 19.89 -2.57
CA LEU A 727 20.79 18.97 -1.47
C LEU A 727 21.41 17.59 -1.69
N ARG A 728 21.21 17.02 -2.89
CA ARG A 728 21.82 15.74 -3.26
C ARG A 728 23.34 15.78 -3.10
N ASP A 729 24.00 16.80 -3.65
CA ASP A 729 25.46 16.88 -3.63
C ASP A 729 26.00 17.00 -2.20
N ARG A 730 25.35 17.80 -1.34
CA ARG A 730 25.70 17.89 0.10
C ARG A 730 25.51 16.56 0.83
N MET A 731 24.36 15.91 0.63
CA MET A 731 24.04 14.65 1.31
C MET A 731 24.93 13.51 0.82
N ALA A 732 25.14 13.39 -0.49
CA ALA A 732 26.01 12.38 -1.08
C ALA A 732 27.46 12.55 -0.62
N MET A 733 27.99 13.78 -0.60
CA MET A 733 29.34 14.04 -0.09
C MET A 733 29.47 13.67 1.39
N SER A 734 28.53 14.12 2.23
CA SER A 734 28.57 13.84 3.68
C SER A 734 28.49 12.33 3.96
N PHE A 735 27.57 11.65 3.28
CA PHE A 735 27.38 10.20 3.39
C PHE A 735 28.63 9.43 2.99
N PHE A 736 29.22 9.78 1.84
CA PHE A 736 30.40 9.10 1.33
C PHE A 736 31.64 9.39 2.18
N PHE A 737 31.78 10.62 2.68
CA PHE A 737 32.89 11.02 3.56
C PHE A 737 32.87 10.23 4.89
N ILE A 738 31.70 10.13 5.54
CA ILE A 738 31.54 9.35 6.78
C ILE A 738 31.92 7.88 6.53
N ASN A 739 31.42 7.28 5.44
CA ASN A 739 31.73 5.90 5.10
C ASN A 739 33.20 5.68 4.73
N ILE A 740 33.85 6.60 4.00
CA ILE A 740 35.29 6.53 3.72
C ILE A 740 36.10 6.56 5.01
N ILE A 741 35.83 7.53 5.90
CA ILE A 741 36.54 7.63 7.17
C ILE A 741 36.39 6.33 7.95
N PHE A 742 35.16 5.83 8.06
CA PHE A 742 34.89 4.58 8.75
C PHE A 742 35.69 3.41 8.15
N VAL A 743 35.63 3.22 6.82
CA VAL A 743 36.36 2.17 6.11
C VAL A 743 37.87 2.32 6.31
N VAL A 744 38.43 3.51 6.15
CA VAL A 744 39.87 3.76 6.30
C VAL A 744 40.34 3.50 7.72
N VAL A 745 39.62 4.00 8.73
CA VAL A 745 39.97 3.81 10.14
C VAL A 745 39.95 2.32 10.49
N VAL A 746 38.87 1.59 10.18
CA VAL A 746 38.78 0.17 10.49
C VAL A 746 39.80 -0.65 9.68
N PHE A 747 40.04 -0.28 8.42
CA PHE A 747 41.05 -0.94 7.59
C PHE A 747 42.49 -0.75 8.12
N LEU A 748 42.84 0.46 8.60
CA LEU A 748 44.15 0.69 9.20
C LEU A 748 44.34 -0.10 10.51
N LEU A 749 43.28 -0.21 11.30
CA LEU A 749 43.31 -1.01 12.54
C LEU A 749 43.44 -2.50 12.26
N THR A 750 42.79 -3.00 11.21
CA THR A 750 42.92 -4.42 10.81
C THR A 750 44.33 -4.74 10.28
N ILE A 751 45.05 -3.79 9.68
CA ILE A 751 46.48 -3.97 9.32
C ILE A 751 47.38 -4.01 10.55
N LYS A 752 47.05 -3.23 11.59
CA LYS A 752 47.88 -3.09 12.80
C LYS A 752 47.44 -3.98 13.95
N LYS A 753 46.81 -5.13 13.66
CA LYS A 753 46.37 -6.11 14.66
C LYS A 753 47.48 -6.54 15.62
N GLU A 754 48.70 -6.70 15.13
CA GLU A 754 49.84 -7.10 15.98
C GLU A 754 50.19 -6.07 17.07
N ILE A 755 49.81 -4.80 16.90
CA ILE A 755 50.09 -3.72 17.87
C ILE A 755 48.87 -3.43 18.74
N LEU A 756 47.67 -3.41 18.14
CA LEU A 756 46.43 -2.99 18.80
C LEU A 756 45.35 -4.05 18.56
N HIS A 757 45.33 -5.07 19.42
CA HIS A 757 44.30 -6.11 19.43
C HIS A 757 43.66 -6.26 20.81
N LEU A 758 42.43 -6.77 20.79
CA LEU A 758 41.75 -7.36 21.93
C LEU A 758 41.75 -8.88 21.77
N GLN A 759 42.05 -9.58 22.86
CA GLN A 759 42.00 -11.04 22.90
C GLN A 759 40.54 -11.49 23.01
N TRP A 760 40.08 -12.25 22.02
CA TRP A 760 38.76 -12.87 22.05
C TRP A 760 38.71 -13.92 23.16
N PRO A 761 37.76 -13.82 24.11
CA PRO A 761 37.77 -14.67 25.31
C PRO A 761 37.35 -16.12 25.05
N PHE A 762 36.75 -16.44 23.90
CA PHE A 762 36.18 -17.76 23.62
C PHE A 762 37.09 -18.60 22.70
N ASN A 763 37.11 -19.91 22.95
CA ASN A 763 37.82 -20.94 22.16
C ASN A 763 39.34 -20.72 21.92
N PRO A 764 40.18 -20.53 22.98
CA PRO A 764 41.63 -20.42 22.80
C PRO A 764 42.25 -21.73 22.28
N LYS A 765 43.18 -21.63 21.32
CA LYS A 765 43.98 -22.77 20.86
C LYS A 765 45.04 -23.09 21.92
N VAL A 766 45.08 -24.35 22.39
CA VAL A 766 45.98 -24.79 23.45
C VAL A 766 47.07 -25.68 22.85
N ASN A 767 48.31 -25.20 22.86
CA ASN A 767 49.48 -25.95 22.40
C ASN A 767 50.26 -26.48 23.61
N PHE A 768 50.57 -27.77 23.59
CA PHE A 768 51.41 -28.43 24.59
C PHE A 768 52.82 -28.61 24.03
N THR A 769 53.80 -27.90 24.57
CA THR A 769 55.21 -28.07 24.22
C THR A 769 55.97 -28.73 25.37
N TYR A 770 56.68 -29.81 25.05
CA TYR A 770 57.58 -30.50 25.97
C TYR A 770 58.99 -29.94 25.81
N SER A 771 59.51 -29.25 26.83
CA SER A 771 60.90 -28.81 26.84
C SER A 771 61.76 -29.86 27.56
N SER A 772 62.67 -30.51 26.84
CA SER A 772 63.66 -31.44 27.41
C SER A 772 64.99 -30.75 27.76
N ALA A 773 65.02 -29.41 27.75
CA ALA A 773 66.21 -28.65 28.11
C ALA A 773 66.24 -28.46 29.65
N LEU A 774 67.21 -29.11 30.31
CA LEU A 774 67.51 -29.10 31.76
C LEU A 774 66.66 -30.02 32.65
N ASN A 775 66.79 -31.35 32.56
CA ASN A 775 66.47 -32.36 33.62
C ASN A 775 65.20 -32.19 34.49
N VAL A 776 64.21 -31.40 34.04
CA VAL A 776 62.94 -31.14 34.69
C VAL A 776 61.87 -31.32 33.62
N ASN A 777 60.95 -32.25 33.85
CA ASN A 777 59.80 -32.47 32.97
C ASN A 777 58.78 -31.34 33.18
N GLU A 778 59.01 -30.18 32.57
CA GLU A 778 58.01 -29.10 32.55
C GLU A 778 57.16 -29.16 31.28
N ILE A 779 55.84 -29.18 31.46
CA ILE A 779 54.86 -29.06 30.38
C ILE A 779 54.53 -27.58 30.23
N ILE A 780 54.92 -26.97 29.11
CA ILE A 780 54.57 -25.58 28.81
C ILE A 780 53.23 -25.58 28.07
N ILE A 781 52.21 -25.04 28.72
CA ILE A 781 50.87 -24.85 28.14
C ILE A 781 50.81 -23.43 27.57
N GLN A 782 50.90 -23.29 26.24
CA GLN A 782 50.70 -22.01 25.56
C GLN A 782 49.27 -21.92 25.05
N LYS A 783 48.51 -20.93 25.54
CA LYS A 783 47.18 -20.58 25.04
C LYS A 783 47.30 -19.42 24.06
N THR A 784 46.87 -19.62 22.82
CA THR A 784 46.76 -18.55 21.82
C THR A 784 45.30 -18.18 21.62
N TYR A 785 44.98 -16.90 21.84
CA TYR A 785 43.63 -16.36 21.67
C TYR A 785 43.49 -15.77 20.25
N LEU A 786 42.26 -15.73 19.73
CA LEU A 786 41.97 -15.02 18.50
C LEU A 786 42.06 -13.51 18.75
N GLU A 787 42.67 -12.76 17.82
CA GLU A 787 42.89 -11.32 17.94
C GLU A 787 41.86 -10.52 17.13
N LEU A 788 41.19 -9.58 17.79
CA LEU A 788 40.22 -8.66 17.18
C LEU A 788 40.69 -7.22 17.29
N GLU A 789 40.46 -6.42 16.25
CA GLU A 789 40.65 -4.99 16.35
C GLU A 789 39.60 -4.34 17.30
N PRO A 790 39.98 -3.34 18.12
CA PRO A 790 39.09 -2.77 19.14
C PRO A 790 37.77 -2.20 18.60
N ILE A 791 37.80 -1.55 17.43
CA ILE A 791 36.58 -0.99 16.82
C ILE A 791 35.65 -2.11 16.34
N GLY A 792 36.21 -3.16 15.72
CA GLY A 792 35.45 -4.34 15.30
C GLY A 792 34.78 -5.03 16.49
N PHE A 793 35.45 -5.09 17.64
CA PHE A 793 34.88 -5.62 18.87
C PHE A 793 33.72 -4.77 19.43
N VAL A 794 33.88 -3.44 19.51
CA VAL A 794 32.80 -2.53 19.92
C VAL A 794 31.59 -2.66 19.01
N PHE A 795 31.84 -2.77 17.71
CA PHE A 795 30.81 -2.90 16.70
C PHE A 795 30.06 -4.23 16.77
N LEU A 796 30.78 -5.31 17.06
CA LEU A 796 30.20 -6.62 17.29
C LEU A 796 29.32 -6.65 18.55
N ILE A 797 29.76 -6.03 19.65
CA ILE A 797 28.91 -5.84 20.84
C ILE A 797 27.66 -5.04 20.49
N PHE A 798 27.83 -3.95 19.74
CA PHE A 798 26.73 -3.09 19.32
C PHE A 798 25.67 -3.86 18.53
N PHE A 799 26.07 -4.66 17.53
CA PHE A 799 25.11 -5.46 16.76
C PHE A 799 24.47 -6.58 17.58
N PHE A 800 25.23 -7.25 18.46
CA PHE A 800 24.64 -8.23 19.36
C PHE A 800 23.63 -7.64 20.32
N LEU A 801 23.90 -6.43 20.82
CA LEU A 801 22.96 -5.70 21.66
C LEU A 801 21.71 -5.31 20.88
N LEU A 802 21.87 -4.81 19.64
CA LEU A 802 20.74 -4.46 18.78
C LEU A 802 19.87 -5.68 18.45
N MET A 803 20.49 -6.77 18.01
CA MET A 803 19.80 -8.04 17.73
C MET A 803 19.11 -8.59 18.98
N GLY A 804 19.79 -8.57 20.12
CA GLY A 804 19.22 -9.00 21.41
C GLY A 804 17.99 -8.17 21.78
N ILE A 805 18.08 -6.84 21.73
CA ILE A 805 16.93 -5.94 21.98
C ILE A 805 15.79 -6.27 21.03
N GLN A 806 16.08 -6.46 19.74
CA GLN A 806 15.06 -6.76 18.75
C GLN A 806 14.41 -8.13 18.97
N PHE A 807 15.20 -9.12 19.34
CA PHE A 807 14.72 -10.46 19.63
C PHE A 807 13.81 -10.49 20.87
N PHE A 808 14.22 -9.85 21.97
CA PHE A 808 13.37 -9.73 23.16
C PHE A 808 12.12 -8.90 22.88
N GLY A 809 12.25 -7.80 22.14
CA GLY A 809 11.12 -6.99 21.67
C GLY A 809 10.11 -7.82 20.89
N MET A 810 10.58 -8.64 19.94
CA MET A 810 9.75 -9.59 19.18
C MET A 810 9.01 -10.57 20.09
N LEU A 811 9.68 -11.18 21.07
CA LEU A 811 9.06 -12.14 21.98
C LEU A 811 7.96 -11.49 22.84
N VAL A 812 8.23 -10.31 23.40
CA VAL A 812 7.24 -9.54 24.18
C VAL A 812 6.06 -9.14 23.30
N HIS A 813 6.33 -8.64 22.11
CA HIS A 813 5.30 -8.27 21.14
C HIS A 813 4.40 -9.47 20.80
N ARG A 814 5.00 -10.63 20.58
CA ARG A 814 4.26 -11.86 20.30
C ARG A 814 3.40 -12.28 21.47
N PHE A 815 3.92 -12.23 22.69
CA PHE A 815 3.15 -12.54 23.89
C PHE A 815 1.98 -11.57 24.05
N GLY A 816 2.17 -10.29 23.75
CA GLY A 816 1.11 -9.29 23.71
C GLY A 816 0.03 -9.61 22.66
N THR A 817 0.44 -9.95 21.44
CA THR A 817 -0.48 -10.36 20.36
C THR A 817 -1.28 -11.61 20.76
N PHE A 818 -0.62 -12.62 21.34
CA PHE A 818 -1.28 -13.82 21.85
C PHE A 818 -2.27 -13.49 22.96
N SER A 819 -1.90 -12.62 23.90
CA SER A 819 -2.77 -12.20 25.00
C SER A 819 -4.01 -11.47 24.49
N GLN A 820 -3.87 -10.60 23.49
CA GLN A 820 -4.99 -9.92 22.85
C GLN A 820 -5.92 -10.89 22.12
N ILE A 821 -5.35 -11.79 21.30
CA ILE A 821 -6.15 -12.80 20.61
C ILE A 821 -6.87 -13.68 21.63
N MET A 822 -6.21 -14.11 22.70
CA MET A 822 -6.82 -14.91 23.76
C MET A 822 -7.90 -14.16 24.54
N ALA A 823 -7.73 -12.86 24.77
CA ALA A 823 -8.75 -12.02 25.41
C ALA A 823 -9.99 -11.81 24.53
N ASN A 824 -9.81 -11.78 23.21
CA ASN A 824 -10.87 -11.52 22.23
C ASN A 824 -11.46 -12.81 21.62
N THR A 825 -10.82 -13.96 21.81
CA THR A 825 -11.32 -15.24 21.35
C THR A 825 -12.14 -15.86 22.46
N ASP A 826 -13.43 -16.08 22.21
CA ASP A 826 -14.27 -16.86 23.11
C ASP A 826 -13.80 -18.32 23.14
N VAL A 827 -12.97 -18.66 24.14
CA VAL A 827 -12.48 -20.03 24.32
C VAL A 827 -13.55 -20.86 25.05
N GLU A 828 -14.41 -21.51 24.27
CA GLU A 828 -15.40 -22.44 24.81
C GLU A 828 -14.76 -23.79 25.19
N PHE A 829 -14.48 -24.01 26.47
CA PHE A 829 -14.09 -25.33 26.99
C PHE A 829 -15.34 -26.22 27.18
N GLY A 830 -15.40 -27.33 26.42
CA GLY A 830 -16.45 -28.35 26.54
C GLY A 830 -17.69 -28.00 25.73
N LYS A 831 -17.72 -28.38 24.45
CA LYS A 831 -18.90 -28.22 23.60
C LYS A 831 -20.09 -28.99 24.18
N THR A 832 -21.14 -28.31 24.61
CA THR A 832 -22.50 -28.83 24.43
C THR A 832 -22.73 -28.97 22.92
N LYS A 833 -23.08 -30.17 22.45
CA LYS A 833 -23.47 -30.36 21.05
C LYS A 833 -24.55 -29.34 20.69
N ILE A 834 -24.52 -28.78 19.49
CA ILE A 834 -25.53 -27.84 18.94
C ILE A 834 -26.97 -28.37 19.16
N GLU A 835 -27.12 -29.69 19.20
CA GLU A 835 -28.35 -30.42 19.50
C GLU A 835 -28.95 -30.12 20.89
N ASN A 836 -28.10 -29.80 21.88
CA ASN A 836 -28.45 -29.62 23.30
C ASN A 836 -28.56 -28.14 23.73
N MET A 837 -28.29 -27.18 22.85
CA MET A 837 -28.41 -25.75 23.15
C MET A 837 -29.86 -25.28 22.98
N THR A 838 -30.30 -24.35 23.84
CA THR A 838 -31.62 -23.72 23.69
C THR A 838 -31.66 -22.81 22.46
N GLU A 839 -32.86 -22.61 21.90
CA GLU A 839 -33.07 -21.80 20.67
C GLU A 839 -32.50 -20.38 20.78
N ASP A 840 -32.62 -19.75 21.94
CA ASP A 840 -32.11 -18.39 22.21
C ASP A 840 -30.59 -18.37 22.44
N GLU A 841 -29.98 -19.42 23.00
CA GLU A 841 -28.51 -19.55 23.12
C GLU A 841 -27.85 -19.72 21.76
N LEU A 842 -28.50 -20.44 20.84
CA LEU A 842 -27.98 -20.73 19.52
C LEU A 842 -27.99 -19.50 18.59
N LEU A 843 -28.96 -18.60 18.78
CA LEU A 843 -29.04 -17.30 18.12
C LEU A 843 -28.01 -16.31 18.68
N ARG A 844 -27.75 -16.36 20.00
CA ARG A 844 -26.79 -15.49 20.70
C ARG A 844 -25.34 -15.84 20.42
N ARG A 845 -25.05 -17.11 20.12
CA ARG A 845 -23.68 -17.59 19.93
C ARG A 845 -22.95 -16.95 18.74
N ASP A 846 -23.61 -16.79 17.60
CA ASP A 846 -22.96 -16.26 16.39
C ASP A 846 -23.96 -15.70 15.34
N PRO A 847 -24.67 -14.60 15.66
CA PRO A 847 -25.73 -14.08 14.79
C PRO A 847 -25.18 -13.61 13.44
N LEU A 848 -24.00 -12.98 13.42
CA LEU A 848 -23.40 -12.45 12.20
C LEU A 848 -23.06 -13.55 11.20
N LYS A 849 -22.47 -14.66 11.64
CA LYS A 849 -22.13 -15.79 10.77
C LYS A 849 -23.37 -16.44 10.16
N THR A 850 -24.45 -16.54 10.93
CA THR A 850 -25.74 -17.06 10.46
C THR A 850 -26.37 -16.12 9.43
N PHE A 851 -26.41 -14.83 9.72
CA PHE A 851 -27.00 -13.85 8.80
C PHE A 851 -26.16 -13.65 7.54
N LYS A 852 -24.82 -13.69 7.61
CA LYS A 852 -23.93 -13.74 6.44
C LYS A 852 -24.31 -14.87 5.49
N LYS A 853 -24.57 -16.07 6.00
CA LYS A 853 -25.06 -17.19 5.16
C LYS A 853 -26.40 -16.88 4.49
N LEU A 854 -27.31 -16.21 5.20
CA LEU A 854 -28.66 -15.89 4.72
C LEU A 854 -28.70 -14.76 3.68
N ILE A 855 -27.76 -13.82 3.69
CA ILE A 855 -27.74 -12.67 2.76
C ILE A 855 -27.09 -12.96 1.41
N LYS A 856 -26.30 -14.05 1.30
CA LYS A 856 -25.59 -14.42 0.06
C LYS A 856 -26.52 -14.43 -1.16
N LEU A 857 -26.07 -13.83 -2.27
CA LEU A 857 -26.82 -13.81 -3.53
C LEU A 857 -26.83 -15.17 -4.25
N LYS A 858 -25.78 -15.99 -4.06
CA LYS A 858 -25.67 -17.33 -4.65
C LYS A 858 -26.90 -18.20 -4.32
N GLY A 859 -27.45 -18.91 -5.29
CA GLY A 859 -28.60 -19.81 -5.12
C GLY A 859 -29.97 -19.13 -5.11
N VAL A 860 -30.05 -17.83 -4.79
CA VAL A 860 -31.33 -17.08 -4.80
C VAL A 860 -31.96 -17.02 -6.20
N ASN A 861 -31.12 -16.90 -7.22
CA ASN A 861 -31.54 -16.90 -8.63
C ASN A 861 -31.70 -18.32 -9.21
N GLY A 862 -31.61 -19.37 -8.37
CA GLY A 862 -31.80 -20.78 -8.72
C GLY A 862 -30.61 -21.46 -9.39
N ASP A 863 -29.40 -20.95 -9.20
CA ASP A 863 -28.20 -21.32 -9.98
C ASP A 863 -27.50 -22.63 -9.55
N ASP A 864 -28.10 -23.43 -8.66
CA ASP A 864 -27.35 -24.50 -8.00
C ASP A 864 -27.30 -25.82 -8.79
N GLU A 865 -26.08 -26.24 -9.12
CA GLU A 865 -25.65 -27.61 -8.87
C GLU A 865 -24.65 -27.62 -7.68
N LYS A 866 -24.95 -28.52 -6.73
CA LYS A 866 -24.28 -29.00 -5.50
C LYS A 866 -22.99 -28.32 -4.98
N GLU A 867 -22.99 -28.11 -3.67
CA GLU A 867 -21.86 -27.66 -2.84
C GLU A 867 -20.67 -28.64 -2.85
N GLU A 868 -19.48 -28.13 -3.17
CA GLU A 868 -18.23 -28.59 -2.54
C GLU A 868 -17.73 -27.46 -1.63
N ASP A 869 -17.38 -27.80 -0.39
CA ASP A 869 -16.67 -26.90 0.53
C ASP A 869 -15.34 -26.50 -0.13
N VAL A 870 -15.15 -25.21 -0.44
CA VAL A 870 -13.90 -24.71 -1.03
C VAL A 870 -13.30 -23.61 -0.17
N ASP A 871 -12.02 -23.84 0.17
CA ASP A 871 -11.06 -22.95 0.81
C ASP A 871 -11.10 -21.50 0.29
N ALA A 872 -10.61 -20.58 1.13
CA ALA A 872 -10.58 -19.13 0.90
C ALA A 872 -9.79 -18.67 -0.35
N HIS A 873 -9.04 -19.56 -1.00
CA HIS A 873 -8.35 -19.29 -2.27
C HIS A 873 -8.96 -20.08 -3.42
N VAL A 874 -9.84 -19.43 -4.21
CA VAL A 874 -10.40 -20.01 -5.43
C VAL A 874 -9.67 -19.46 -6.65
N SER A 875 -9.26 -20.34 -7.57
CA SER A 875 -8.66 -19.95 -8.86
C SER A 875 -9.69 -19.25 -9.76
N ARG A 876 -9.39 -18.03 -10.22
CA ARG A 876 -10.18 -17.21 -11.17
C ARG A 876 -10.72 -18.02 -12.36
N ARG A 877 -9.94 -19.00 -12.85
CA ARG A 877 -10.32 -19.85 -14.00
C ARG A 877 -11.56 -20.72 -13.76
N LYS A 878 -11.76 -21.25 -12.54
CA LYS A 878 -12.91 -22.13 -12.24
C LYS A 878 -14.20 -21.31 -12.13
N THR A 879 -14.12 -20.16 -11.45
CA THR A 879 -15.25 -19.23 -11.29
C THR A 879 -15.72 -18.66 -12.64
N VAL A 880 -14.79 -18.24 -13.52
CA VAL A 880 -15.13 -17.71 -14.85
C VAL A 880 -15.82 -18.76 -15.72
N ALA A 881 -15.38 -20.02 -15.65
CA ALA A 881 -16.02 -21.11 -16.39
C ALA A 881 -17.46 -21.37 -15.94
N ASP A 882 -17.72 -21.31 -14.63
CA ASP A 882 -19.07 -21.50 -14.08
C ASP A 882 -19.99 -20.30 -14.35
N LEU A 883 -19.45 -19.07 -14.32
CA LEU A 883 -20.19 -17.85 -14.70
C LEU A 883 -20.55 -17.86 -16.20
N ALA A 884 -19.63 -18.30 -17.07
CA ALA A 884 -19.88 -18.41 -18.51
C ALA A 884 -21.04 -19.36 -18.83
N LYS A 885 -21.15 -20.50 -18.12
CA LYS A 885 -22.25 -21.47 -18.28
C LYS A 885 -23.63 -20.89 -17.91
N ASN A 886 -23.68 -19.89 -17.03
CA ASN A 886 -24.93 -19.33 -16.50
C ASN A 886 -25.36 -18.00 -17.16
N LYS A 887 -24.56 -17.45 -18.09
CA LYS A 887 -24.82 -16.15 -18.74
C LYS A 887 -26.15 -16.09 -19.53
N ASP A 888 -26.62 -17.22 -20.05
CA ASP A 888 -27.79 -17.27 -20.96
C ASP A 888 -29.13 -17.58 -20.28
N LYS A 889 -29.16 -17.78 -18.96
CA LYS A 889 -30.41 -18.09 -18.22
C LYS A 889 -31.21 -16.82 -17.91
N LYS A 890 -32.34 -16.61 -18.59
CA LYS A 890 -33.30 -15.52 -18.30
C LYS A 890 -34.08 -15.81 -17.01
N ARG A 891 -33.59 -15.37 -15.86
CA ARG A 891 -34.31 -15.41 -14.57
C ARG A 891 -34.38 -14.01 -13.95
N ALA A 892 -35.31 -13.81 -13.02
CA ALA A 892 -35.40 -12.56 -12.26
C ALA A 892 -34.14 -12.39 -11.42
N ILE A 893 -33.29 -11.43 -11.79
CA ILE A 893 -31.99 -11.23 -11.16
C ILE A 893 -32.18 -10.39 -9.89
N ILE A 894 -32.18 -11.03 -8.73
CA ILE A 894 -32.10 -10.33 -7.44
C ILE A 894 -30.66 -9.85 -7.28
N ASN A 895 -30.46 -8.53 -7.30
CA ASN A 895 -29.15 -7.87 -7.23
C ASN A 895 -28.84 -7.20 -5.88
N ASP A 896 -29.79 -7.17 -4.94
CA ASP A 896 -29.67 -6.52 -3.62
C ASP A 896 -29.65 -7.59 -2.51
N LEU A 897 -28.71 -7.47 -1.58
CA LEU A 897 -28.54 -8.39 -0.44
C LEU A 897 -29.77 -8.39 0.47
N ASP A 898 -30.43 -7.23 0.65
CA ASP A 898 -31.64 -7.13 1.46
C ASP A 898 -32.80 -7.90 0.81
N SER A 899 -32.93 -7.78 -0.52
CA SER A 899 -33.96 -8.46 -1.30
C SER A 899 -33.72 -9.98 -1.31
N ALA A 900 -32.46 -10.41 -1.42
CA ALA A 900 -32.05 -11.80 -1.32
C ALA A 900 -32.38 -12.39 0.06
N PHE A 901 -32.08 -11.65 1.13
CA PHE A 901 -32.43 -12.03 2.49
C PHE A 901 -33.95 -12.16 2.66
N GLN A 902 -34.73 -11.19 2.19
CA GLN A 902 -36.20 -11.22 2.26
C GLN A 902 -36.79 -12.39 1.47
N ALA A 903 -36.28 -12.66 0.26
CA ALA A 903 -36.71 -13.78 -0.55
C ALA A 903 -36.45 -15.12 0.15
N ARG A 904 -35.26 -15.30 0.73
CA ARG A 904 -34.92 -16.50 1.52
C ARG A 904 -35.77 -16.64 2.77
N MET A 905 -36.01 -15.55 3.51
CA MET A 905 -36.93 -15.55 4.65
C MET A 905 -38.37 -15.88 4.23
N ALA A 906 -38.80 -15.48 3.04
CA ALA A 906 -40.11 -15.83 2.51
C ALA A 906 -40.20 -17.33 2.14
N LYS A 907 -39.18 -17.90 1.49
CA LYS A 907 -39.08 -19.35 1.23
C LYS A 907 -39.15 -20.15 2.53
N ILE A 908 -38.38 -19.74 3.55
CA ILE A 908 -38.37 -20.37 4.87
C ILE A 908 -39.75 -20.31 5.53
N ARG A 909 -40.45 -19.16 5.44
CA ARG A 909 -41.81 -19.00 5.96
C ARG A 909 -42.80 -19.95 5.29
N ASN A 910 -42.64 -20.18 3.98
CA ASN A 910 -43.51 -21.04 3.19
C ASN A 910 -43.19 -22.54 3.36
N GLY A 911 -42.13 -22.89 4.10
CA GLY A 911 -41.69 -24.27 4.29
C GLY A 911 -40.99 -24.87 3.07
N GLU A 912 -40.55 -24.03 2.13
CA GLU A 912 -39.80 -24.45 0.94
C GLU A 912 -38.35 -24.80 1.31
N GLU A 913 -37.75 -25.77 0.61
CA GLU A 913 -36.32 -26.07 0.78
C GLU A 913 -35.47 -24.84 0.39
N THR A 914 -34.54 -24.48 1.27
CA THR A 914 -33.57 -23.41 1.01
C THR A 914 -32.21 -23.98 0.68
N ASP A 915 -31.52 -23.35 -0.26
CA ASP A 915 -30.17 -23.70 -0.71
C ASP A 915 -29.07 -23.39 0.34
N VAL A 916 -29.45 -22.98 1.56
CA VAL A 916 -28.53 -22.60 2.64
C VAL A 916 -28.67 -23.57 3.81
N ALA A 917 -27.57 -24.20 4.19
CA ALA A 917 -27.48 -25.04 5.39
C ALA A 917 -27.53 -24.20 6.69
N VAL A 918 -28.73 -23.78 7.10
CA VAL A 918 -29.01 -23.20 8.43
C VAL A 918 -29.84 -24.19 9.26
N PRO A 919 -29.46 -24.50 10.51
CA PRO A 919 -30.25 -25.40 11.35
C PRO A 919 -31.69 -24.90 11.54
N ARG A 920 -32.68 -25.80 11.45
CA ARG A 920 -34.10 -25.47 11.63
C ARG A 920 -34.39 -24.78 12.97
N LYS A 921 -33.71 -25.19 14.05
CA LYS A 921 -33.80 -24.55 15.37
C LYS A 921 -33.38 -23.07 15.34
N THR A 922 -32.34 -22.71 14.59
CA THR A 922 -31.87 -21.32 14.43
C THR A 922 -32.92 -20.46 13.72
N LEU A 923 -33.55 -21.02 12.68
CA LEU A 923 -34.60 -20.32 11.93
C LEU A 923 -35.84 -20.07 12.80
N GLN A 924 -36.24 -21.05 13.61
CA GLN A 924 -37.34 -20.90 14.57
C GLN A 924 -37.04 -19.81 15.61
N ALA A 925 -35.80 -19.75 16.12
CA ALA A 925 -35.35 -18.69 17.03
C ALA A 925 -35.44 -17.29 16.39
N ILE A 926 -34.98 -17.12 15.15
CA ILE A 926 -35.09 -15.87 14.39
C ILE A 926 -36.57 -15.44 14.26
N HIS A 927 -37.45 -16.37 13.90
CA HIS A 927 -38.88 -16.11 13.76
C HIS A 927 -39.54 -15.70 15.08
N ARG A 928 -39.23 -16.39 16.18
CA ARG A 928 -39.74 -16.09 17.52
C ARG A 928 -39.28 -14.72 18.02
N ARG A 929 -38.02 -14.35 17.78
CA ARG A 929 -37.52 -13.02 18.15
C ARG A 929 -38.20 -11.93 17.34
N ARG A 930 -38.35 -12.12 16.02
CA ARG A 930 -39.06 -11.17 15.16
C ARG A 930 -40.50 -10.95 15.60
N SER A 931 -41.25 -12.01 15.93
CA SER A 931 -42.64 -11.84 16.40
C SER A 931 -42.69 -11.03 17.70
N THR A 932 -41.73 -11.26 18.60
CA THR A 932 -41.56 -10.47 19.83
C THR A 932 -41.30 -9.00 19.52
N VAL A 933 -40.34 -8.71 18.63
CA VAL A 933 -39.99 -7.34 18.19
C VAL A 933 -41.17 -6.64 17.51
N MET A 934 -41.89 -7.34 16.63
CA MET A 934 -43.07 -6.81 15.95
C MET A 934 -44.21 -6.53 16.94
N ASN A 935 -44.38 -7.38 17.96
CA ASN A 935 -45.37 -7.16 19.01
C ASN A 935 -45.03 -5.93 19.86
N ILE A 936 -43.74 -5.72 20.19
CA ILE A 936 -43.26 -4.52 20.89
C ILE A 936 -43.53 -3.26 20.05
N ARG A 937 -43.18 -3.27 18.76
CA ARG A 937 -43.47 -2.15 17.85
C ARG A 937 -44.98 -1.87 17.75
N LYS A 938 -45.81 -2.92 17.67
CA LYS A 938 -47.28 -2.78 17.65
C LYS A 938 -47.84 -2.25 18.97
N SER A 939 -47.24 -2.57 20.12
CA SER A 939 -47.64 -1.98 21.41
C SER A 939 -47.25 -0.51 21.53
N GLN A 940 -46.11 -0.09 20.95
CA GLN A 940 -45.66 1.30 20.92
C GLN A 940 -46.46 2.17 19.92
N LEU A 941 -47.01 1.56 18.86
CA LEU A 941 -47.81 2.23 17.81
C LEU A 941 -49.32 2.25 18.08
N ARG A 942 -49.81 1.90 19.29
CA ARG A 942 -51.25 2.01 19.57
C ARG A 942 -51.67 3.49 19.56
N PRO A 943 -52.69 3.88 18.77
CA PRO A 943 -53.22 5.24 18.83
C PRO A 943 -53.77 5.51 20.22
N PHE A 944 -53.49 6.72 20.73
CA PHE A 944 -53.99 7.23 21.99
C PHE A 944 -55.51 7.03 22.05
N ASN A 945 -56.00 6.30 23.05
CA ASN A 945 -57.43 6.01 23.20
C ASN A 945 -58.13 7.26 23.77
N PRO A 946 -59.02 7.95 23.02
CA PRO A 946 -59.67 9.18 23.49
C PRO A 946 -60.66 8.94 24.64
N ASN A 947 -61.02 7.68 24.90
CA ASN A 947 -62.05 7.31 25.87
C ASN A 947 -61.52 7.05 27.30
N ALA A 948 -60.25 7.34 27.58
CA ALA A 948 -59.68 7.18 28.93
C ALA A 948 -60.08 8.31 29.92
N PHE A 949 -60.75 9.38 29.45
CA PHE A 949 -61.27 10.47 30.29
C PHE A 949 -62.75 10.31 30.64
N ARG A 950 -63.15 9.18 31.25
CA ARG A 950 -64.46 9.07 31.93
C ARG A 950 -64.39 8.16 33.14
N SER A 951 -63.70 8.60 34.18
CA SER A 951 -63.99 8.22 35.56
C SER A 951 -63.16 9.08 36.52
N PHE A 952 -63.71 10.24 36.90
CA PHE A 952 -63.29 10.93 38.11
C PHE A 952 -64.21 10.48 39.25
N PRO A 953 -63.68 9.95 40.37
CA PRO A 953 -64.39 10.00 41.64
C PRO A 953 -64.16 11.38 42.28
N GLU A 954 -65.24 12.11 42.52
CA GLU A 954 -65.28 13.21 43.46
C GLU A 954 -64.92 12.68 44.86
N ASN A 955 -63.79 13.11 45.41
CA ASN A 955 -63.60 13.31 46.85
C ASN A 955 -62.29 14.07 47.08
N ILE A 956 -62.45 15.35 47.38
CA ILE A 956 -61.41 16.28 47.84
C ILE A 956 -61.32 16.16 49.36
N PRO A 957 -60.11 16.08 49.93
CA PRO A 957 -59.79 16.91 51.08
C PRO A 957 -58.72 17.94 50.71
N GLN A 958 -58.99 19.19 51.10
CA GLN A 958 -58.10 20.33 50.98
C GLN A 958 -56.83 20.10 51.80
N ASP A 959 -55.67 20.34 51.20
CA ASP A 959 -54.56 20.91 51.97
C ASP A 959 -53.71 21.86 51.11
N ASN A 960 -53.35 22.98 51.73
CA ASN A 960 -52.75 24.16 51.13
C ASN A 960 -51.23 24.00 51.00
N SER A 961 -50.69 24.04 49.77
CA SER A 961 -49.38 24.65 49.51
C SER A 961 -49.22 24.93 48.02
N SER A 962 -49.22 26.21 47.66
CA SER A 962 -48.88 26.73 46.34
C SER A 962 -47.37 26.63 46.11
N ILE A 963 -46.94 25.81 45.15
CA ILE A 963 -45.59 25.90 44.56
C ILE A 963 -45.78 26.07 43.05
N VAL A 964 -45.50 27.29 42.59
CA VAL A 964 -45.37 27.68 41.18
C VAL A 964 -43.91 27.43 40.80
N TYR A 965 -43.66 26.59 39.78
CA TYR A 965 -42.35 26.46 39.17
C TYR A 965 -42.20 27.50 38.05
N GLN A 966 -41.25 28.40 38.23
CA GLN A 966 -40.85 29.43 37.27
C GLN A 966 -39.63 28.92 36.50
N TYR A 967 -39.65 29.05 35.17
CA TYR A 967 -38.56 28.73 34.25
C TYR A 967 -37.56 29.90 34.22
N ASP A 968 -36.27 29.62 34.43
CA ASP A 968 -35.20 30.61 34.26
C ASP A 968 -34.21 30.16 33.18
N ASN A 969 -34.16 30.93 32.09
CA ASN A 969 -33.02 31.02 31.18
C ASN A 969 -32.68 32.51 31.01
N PRO A 970 -31.50 32.97 31.48
CA PRO A 970 -31.02 34.30 31.17
C PRO A 970 -29.62 34.24 30.51
N THR A 971 -29.59 34.36 29.19
CA THR A 971 -28.39 34.77 28.44
C THR A 971 -28.71 36.02 27.65
N PHE A 972 -28.71 37.17 28.33
CA PHE A 972 -28.45 38.51 27.78
C PHE A 972 -28.13 39.45 28.94
N ASP A 973 -27.27 40.43 28.66
CA ASP A 973 -26.54 41.34 29.55
C ASP A 973 -25.43 40.68 30.39
N GLY A 974 -24.17 41.11 30.35
CA GLY A 974 -23.61 42.37 29.90
C GLY A 974 -22.51 42.77 30.90
N THR A 975 -21.44 43.36 30.40
CA THR A 975 -20.36 44.08 31.14
C THR A 975 -19.35 43.25 31.93
N VAL A 976 -18.18 43.13 31.30
CA VAL A 976 -16.84 43.09 31.90
C VAL A 976 -16.59 44.45 32.55
N ASP A 977 -16.25 44.51 33.84
CA ASP A 977 -14.96 45.06 34.31
C ASP A 977 -14.73 44.97 35.83
N GLU A 978 -13.45 45.03 36.18
CA GLU A 978 -12.82 45.34 37.48
C GLU A 978 -12.50 44.22 38.51
N SER A 979 -11.25 43.74 38.38
CA SER A 979 -10.15 43.95 39.34
C SER A 979 -10.03 43.11 40.65
N ASN A 980 -8.77 42.72 40.88
CA ASN A 980 -8.06 42.39 42.12
C ASN A 980 -8.27 41.01 42.77
N GLY A 981 -7.17 40.25 42.82
CA GLY A 981 -6.97 39.06 43.65
C GLY A 981 -5.90 38.14 43.09
#